data_AF-A0AAQ3NFV0-F1
#
_entry.id   AF-A0AAQ3NFV0-F1
#
_cell.length_a   1.000
_cell.length_b   1.000
_cell.length_c   1.000
_cell.angle_alpha   90.00
_cell.angle_beta   90.00
_cell.angle_gamma   90.00
#
_symmetry.space_group_name_H-M   'P 1'
#
loop_
_entity.id
_entity.type
_entity.pdbx_description
1 polymer ?
#
loop_
_entity_poly.entity_id
_entity_poly.type
_entity_poly.pdbx_seq_one_letter_code
_entity_poly.pdbx_strand_id
1 'polypeptide(L)'
;MLPSDQGLLCVTADQQFLFYSLECTEELLQLNLTKRLVGYNEEIVDMKFLGDDEKFLALATNLEQNGASGDTIRCPCPKCGFVKWQARGIVEEHLILKQFPINYVIWNLHGERQRQDISRNEDESQETFHFENPMETMINEAFGHYRQEGTNIGRSQPLGEDDVINERPRENHNEFNEFLHDGNQILCDGSKYTKLEFVIKLYHIKVLCGLSDKAMTMILDLLRDAFSEAKLPLSFYEAKKIINKLGLNYTKIDACPNHCMLYLRDDEKDLQTCKHCGTSRWNPKKKKKQPAKVLRYFPLKPRLQRLFMCSKTAEHMRWHSLENKDGVIRHPRDGEAWKTFSVMHPEFALDPRNVRLGLASDGFNPFGTMSSTYSIWPVFLIPYNLPPWLCMKHTSLILSMIIPGKQMPGNSIDVYLQPLVDELRELWNDGVETFDSSLNETFRMRAALMWIISDFPGLGILSGWNTHTGLACPTCNFDAEPCRLPHSRKWCFMGHRRFLSRNHRFRLNRVRFDGSTEERNPPLKLSGSDIFRQPKSKDNLNVRKDLKEMGIRQDLWPDDNGRYHLALFSLTRDTKRLFLKTLKNVLVPDGYSSNISRCVDDVQHKISGLKSHDCHIIMEQLLPLAIRNLLPNHVTATLVEFCSFFKALCSKSLNLEDLEMLQNRIVVTLCHLEMLFPPSFFTVMVHLTVHLVEEAKLGGPVHYRYMYPIERELGHLKTFVQNKAQPEGSIAEGYLAEESLTFCSRYIEDIETRFNRQRRVCDNPNDNECFVSSIFPLGGKVVGGSSMFTLTHMQKLQAHRYVLLNCAIVTPFVEDLIKRRSRGRRPSTTEIETRVFKEFVDWFQRRIMNPETINSMSTDLKFLARGPLDNARRFTAYNINGFKFRTLTRDEGLRTQNSGVFLTSNTACVSSTVDRNLRQADLSYYGKLEDIIELNYYGRFKVVLFKCKWVDTTRERGYKKDQWNFNCVNFDRLIHIGNREEHEPYIEASQAQMVYYVDDVVNEGWSVAVHLKPRDLYEIGEEVQEELYENEPYQDQELEKFYSNDNEYVQLATNHLDEDIN
;
A
#
# COMPACT_ATOMS: atom_id res chain seq x y z
N MET A 1 17.05 19.02 -39.37
CA MET A 1 18.34 19.73 -39.19
C MET A 1 18.51 19.98 -37.71
N LEU A 2 19.56 19.42 -37.11
CA LEU A 2 20.05 19.77 -35.77
C LEU A 2 21.33 20.61 -35.94
N PRO A 3 21.73 21.42 -34.94
CA PRO A 3 22.98 22.19 -34.99
C PRO A 3 24.21 21.27 -35.06
N SER A 4 25.33 21.81 -35.55
CA SER A 4 26.57 21.11 -35.90
C SER A 4 27.35 20.49 -34.72
N ASP A 5 26.95 20.78 -33.48
CA ASP A 5 27.86 20.68 -32.33
C ASP A 5 27.48 19.54 -31.36
N GLN A 6 26.56 18.65 -31.75
CA GLN A 6 26.11 17.52 -30.93
C GLN A 6 26.66 16.19 -31.46
N GLY A 7 27.70 15.67 -30.79
CA GLY A 7 28.19 14.30 -31.01
C GLY A 7 27.22 13.24 -30.46
N LEU A 8 27.10 12.12 -31.16
CA LEU A 8 26.23 11.00 -30.76
C LEU A 8 27.06 9.89 -30.11
N LEU A 9 26.76 9.58 -28.84
CA LEU A 9 27.26 8.40 -28.15
C LEU A 9 26.20 7.30 -28.22
N CYS A 10 26.53 6.18 -28.86
CA CYS A 10 25.66 5.01 -28.87
C CYS A 10 26.31 3.84 -28.13
N VAL A 11 25.50 3.14 -27.33
CA VAL A 11 25.85 1.88 -26.68
C VAL A 11 25.23 0.75 -27.49
N THR A 12 26.04 -0.23 -27.86
CA THR A 12 25.61 -1.42 -28.59
C THR A 12 25.16 -2.52 -27.63
N ALA A 13 24.44 -3.55 -28.13
CA ALA A 13 23.84 -4.59 -27.27
C ALA A 13 24.87 -5.46 -26.52
N ASP A 14 26.14 -5.38 -26.91
CA ASP A 14 27.34 -5.96 -26.30
C ASP A 14 28.11 -4.98 -25.39
N GLN A 15 27.47 -3.89 -24.96
CA GLN A 15 27.97 -2.87 -24.02
C GLN A 15 29.25 -2.11 -24.45
N GLN A 16 29.56 -2.06 -25.75
CA GLN A 16 30.65 -1.20 -26.24
C GLN A 16 30.15 0.20 -26.61
N PHE A 17 30.90 1.21 -26.17
CA PHE A 17 30.67 2.62 -26.46
C PHE A 17 31.34 3.01 -27.79
N LEU A 18 30.57 3.56 -28.73
CA LEU A 18 31.08 4.18 -29.95
C LEU A 18 30.63 5.65 -29.99
N PHE A 19 31.59 6.53 -30.28
CA PHE A 19 31.38 7.97 -30.41
C PHE A 19 31.40 8.37 -31.89
N TYR A 20 30.35 9.06 -32.35
CA TYR A 20 30.23 9.52 -33.72
C TYR A 20 30.32 11.05 -33.78
N SER A 21 31.32 11.55 -34.51
CA SER A 21 31.45 12.95 -34.92
C SER A 21 31.16 13.07 -36.41
N LEU A 22 30.24 13.96 -36.79
CA LEU A 22 30.14 14.42 -38.18
C LEU A 22 31.06 15.62 -38.38
N GLU A 23 32.03 15.51 -39.27
CA GLU A 23 32.68 16.67 -39.86
C GLU A 23 32.00 16.98 -41.20
N CYS A 24 31.64 18.24 -41.40
CA CYS A 24 30.99 18.72 -42.62
C CYS A 24 31.98 19.60 -43.39
N THR A 25 32.38 19.17 -44.57
CA THR A 25 33.13 20.00 -45.53
C THR A 25 32.33 20.11 -46.83
N GLU A 26 32.42 21.25 -47.51
CA GLU A 26 31.34 21.75 -48.39
C GLU A 26 31.04 20.93 -49.65
N GLU A 27 31.82 19.89 -49.99
CA GLU A 27 31.62 19.12 -51.24
C GLU A 27 31.35 17.61 -51.10
N LEU A 28 31.43 16.98 -49.91
CA LEU A 28 30.96 15.58 -49.71
C LEU A 28 30.86 15.17 -48.22
N LEU A 29 29.75 14.53 -47.85
CA LEU A 29 29.59 13.87 -46.54
C LEU A 29 30.35 12.54 -46.49
N GLN A 30 31.49 12.49 -45.78
CA GLN A 30 32.18 11.25 -45.42
C GLN A 30 32.21 11.04 -43.90
N LEU A 31 31.72 9.89 -43.45
CA LEU A 31 31.83 9.43 -42.06
C LEU A 31 33.17 8.69 -41.88
N ASN A 32 34.10 9.26 -41.12
CA ASN A 32 35.32 8.59 -40.68
C ASN A 32 35.21 8.11 -39.23
N LEU A 33 35.49 6.82 -39.02
CA LEU A 33 35.47 6.17 -37.71
C LEU A 33 36.86 6.23 -37.05
N THR A 34 36.94 6.77 -35.83
CA THR A 34 38.13 6.63 -34.98
C THR A 34 37.78 5.92 -33.67
N LYS A 35 38.57 4.89 -33.32
CA LYS A 35 38.34 4.01 -32.17
C LYS A 35 39.36 4.33 -31.08
N ARG A 36 38.92 4.76 -29.89
CA ARG A 36 39.79 4.95 -28.72
C ARG A 36 39.45 3.92 -27.64
N LEU A 37 40.43 3.05 -27.33
CA LEU A 37 40.43 2.21 -26.14
C LEU A 37 41.05 2.99 -24.98
N VAL A 38 40.41 2.96 -23.82
CA VAL A 38 41.02 3.33 -22.54
C VAL A 38 41.19 2.04 -21.74
N GLY A 39 42.43 1.61 -21.57
CA GLY A 39 42.76 0.33 -20.93
C GLY A 39 42.95 0.45 -19.43
N TYR A 40 42.71 -0.68 -18.74
CA TYR A 40 43.16 -0.92 -17.38
C TYR A 40 44.69 -0.83 -17.26
N ASN A 41 45.18 -0.41 -16.10
CA ASN A 41 46.26 -1.12 -15.40
C ASN A 41 46.18 -0.87 -13.89
N GLU A 42 46.69 -1.83 -13.12
CA GLU A 42 46.52 -1.94 -11.68
C GLU A 42 47.65 -1.23 -10.91
N GLU A 43 47.32 -0.56 -9.80
CA GLU A 43 48.10 -0.65 -8.57
C GLU A 43 47.14 -0.75 -7.37
N ILE A 44 47.23 -1.86 -6.63
CA ILE A 44 46.54 -2.04 -5.36
C ILE A 44 47.43 -1.47 -4.26
N VAL A 45 47.01 -0.36 -3.64
CA VAL A 45 47.53 0.08 -2.34
C VAL A 45 46.34 0.38 -1.41
N ASP A 46 46.13 -0.49 -0.43
CA ASP A 46 45.13 -0.30 0.63
C ASP A 46 45.61 0.79 1.60
N MET A 47 45.07 2.02 1.49
CA MET A 47 45.29 3.11 2.43
C MET A 47 44.03 3.39 3.26
N LYS A 48 43.83 2.56 4.28
CA LYS A 48 42.92 2.85 5.40
C LYS A 48 43.38 4.07 6.19
N PHE A 49 42.42 4.95 6.51
CA PHE A 49 42.44 5.91 7.62
C PHE A 49 43.77 6.61 7.94
N LEU A 50 44.01 7.76 7.28
CA LEU A 50 45.04 8.75 7.65
C LEU A 50 44.49 10.19 7.69
N GLY A 51 43.15 10.38 7.71
CA GLY A 51 42.50 11.69 7.54
C GLY A 51 42.13 12.46 8.81
N ASP A 52 42.14 11.81 9.99
CA ASP A 52 41.66 12.43 11.24
C ASP A 52 42.78 12.74 12.24
N ASP A 53 43.94 12.07 12.17
CA ASP A 53 45.07 12.33 13.06
C ASP A 53 45.69 13.73 12.86
N GLU A 54 45.79 14.22 11.62
CA GLU A 54 46.23 15.60 11.34
C GLU A 54 45.22 16.65 11.84
N LYS A 55 43.91 16.39 11.69
CA LYS A 55 42.86 17.27 12.23
C LYS A 55 42.90 17.30 13.76
N PHE A 56 43.10 16.15 14.39
CA PHE A 56 43.30 16.06 15.84
C PHE A 56 44.52 16.86 16.29
N LEU A 57 45.67 16.70 15.62
CA LEU A 57 46.88 17.47 15.93
C LEU A 57 46.66 18.98 15.76
N ALA A 58 45.98 19.41 14.69
CA ALA A 58 45.65 20.82 14.47
C ALA A 58 44.70 21.38 15.55
N LEU A 59 43.71 20.60 16.01
CA LEU A 59 42.74 21.03 17.01
C LEU A 59 43.33 21.00 18.44
N ALA A 60 44.19 20.02 18.73
CA ALA A 60 44.91 19.89 20.00
C ALA A 60 46.07 20.89 20.16
N THR A 61 46.63 21.43 19.07
CA THR A 61 47.69 22.46 19.10
C THR A 61 47.16 23.90 18.96
N ASN A 62 45.85 24.10 18.93
CA ASN A 62 45.26 25.45 18.93
C ASN A 62 45.38 26.08 20.34
N LEU A 63 46.46 26.82 20.54
CA LEU A 63 47.04 27.17 21.86
C LEU A 63 46.18 28.05 22.78
N GLU A 64 45.12 28.69 22.29
CA GLU A 64 44.38 29.71 23.05
C GLU A 64 43.13 29.20 23.82
N GLN A 65 42.68 27.95 23.61
CA GLN A 65 41.43 27.45 24.22
C GLN A 65 41.56 26.22 25.13
N ASN A 66 42.67 25.47 25.08
CA ASN A 66 42.77 24.12 25.68
C ASN A 66 43.75 23.97 26.85
N GLY A 67 44.07 25.05 27.56
CA GLY A 67 44.71 24.98 28.89
C GLY A 67 46.06 24.26 28.94
N ALA A 68 46.90 24.44 27.91
CA ALA A 68 48.27 23.94 27.89
C ALA A 68 49.16 24.71 28.89
N SER A 69 50.17 24.03 29.43
CA SER A 69 51.23 24.65 30.24
C SER A 69 52.57 24.41 29.54
N GLY A 70 52.92 25.29 28.59
CA GLY A 70 54.07 25.17 27.70
C GLY A 70 53.87 24.24 26.49
N ASP A 71 54.96 23.91 25.80
CA ASP A 71 55.04 23.10 24.55
C ASP A 71 54.65 21.61 24.71
N THR A 72 53.78 21.28 25.67
CA THR A 72 53.33 19.89 25.91
C THR A 72 51.82 19.79 25.86
N ILE A 73 51.34 18.69 25.27
CA ILE A 73 49.91 18.35 25.16
C ILE A 73 49.64 17.02 25.86
N ARG A 74 48.39 16.75 26.24
CA ARG A 74 48.00 15.41 26.73
C ARG A 74 48.08 14.42 25.58
N CYS A 75 48.68 13.26 25.82
CA CYS A 75 48.82 12.22 24.82
C CYS A 75 47.57 11.30 24.82
N PRO A 76 46.80 11.22 23.71
CA PRO A 76 45.62 10.35 23.59
C PRO A 76 45.96 8.86 23.41
N CYS A 77 47.24 8.48 23.48
CA CYS A 77 47.65 7.08 23.38
C CYS A 77 47.21 6.29 24.64
N PRO A 78 46.60 5.10 24.50
CA PRO A 78 46.27 4.23 25.64
C PRO A 78 47.48 3.89 26.54
N LYS A 79 48.71 3.84 25.97
CA LYS A 79 49.96 3.63 26.72
C LYS A 79 50.29 4.80 27.68
N CYS A 80 49.82 5.99 27.36
CA CYS A 80 49.93 7.20 28.19
C CYS A 80 48.70 7.42 29.11
N GLY A 81 47.67 6.58 28.96
CA GLY A 81 46.46 6.58 29.80
C GLY A 81 45.59 7.82 29.67
N PHE A 82 45.72 8.61 28.60
CA PHE A 82 44.98 9.87 28.37
C PHE A 82 45.24 11.01 29.39
N VAL A 83 46.19 10.84 30.32
CA VAL A 83 46.50 11.85 31.38
C VAL A 83 47.91 12.43 31.28
N LYS A 84 48.87 11.72 30.67
CA LYS A 84 50.27 12.20 30.60
C LYS A 84 50.46 13.29 29.56
N TRP A 85 51.03 14.41 30.01
CA TRP A 85 51.56 15.47 29.17
C TRP A 85 52.85 15.02 28.49
N GLN A 86 53.01 15.31 27.20
CA GLN A 86 54.16 14.95 26.37
C GLN A 86 54.43 16.07 25.35
N ALA A 87 55.69 16.19 24.91
CA ALA A 87 56.05 17.09 23.82
C ALA A 87 55.51 16.56 22.48
N ARG A 88 55.16 17.47 21.56
CA ARG A 88 54.49 17.18 20.29
C ARG A 88 55.08 15.98 19.51
N GLY A 89 56.39 15.96 19.28
CA GLY A 89 57.05 14.90 18.51
C GLY A 89 56.93 13.49 19.13
N ILE A 90 56.82 13.39 20.46
CA ILE A 90 56.60 12.11 21.15
C ILE A 90 55.14 11.66 21.01
N VAL A 91 54.19 12.60 20.90
CA VAL A 91 52.77 12.28 20.65
C VAL A 91 52.57 11.80 19.22
N GLU A 92 53.21 12.44 18.25
CA GLU A 92 53.22 11.99 16.84
C GLU A 92 53.81 10.57 16.72
N GLU A 93 54.96 10.29 17.33
CA GLU A 93 55.56 8.95 17.35
C GLU A 93 54.68 7.89 18.04
N HIS A 94 54.00 8.25 19.14
CA HIS A 94 53.07 7.36 19.84
C HIS A 94 51.81 7.01 19.04
N LEU A 95 51.32 7.93 18.20
CA LEU A 95 50.15 7.73 17.34
C LEU A 95 50.50 6.87 16.11
N ILE A 96 51.69 7.09 15.51
CA ILE A 96 52.21 6.25 14.41
C ILE A 96 52.37 4.79 14.85
N LEU A 97 52.83 4.54 16.09
CA LEU A 97 53.07 3.19 16.61
C LEU A 97 51.81 2.45 17.10
N LYS A 98 50.73 3.17 17.44
CA LYS A 98 49.42 2.58 17.78
C LYS A 98 48.27 3.53 17.43
N GLN A 99 47.40 3.04 16.54
CA GLN A 99 46.20 3.73 16.07
C GLN A 99 45.32 4.28 17.20
N PHE A 100 44.65 5.38 16.89
CA PHE A 100 43.66 6.04 17.74
C PHE A 100 42.53 5.07 18.14
N PRO A 101 41.99 5.14 19.38
CA PRO A 101 40.88 4.27 19.77
C PRO A 101 39.62 4.60 18.97
N ILE A 102 39.10 3.63 18.21
CA ILE A 102 37.90 3.76 17.34
C ILE A 102 36.68 4.33 18.11
N ASN A 103 36.62 4.11 19.42
CA ASN A 103 35.50 4.51 20.27
C ASN A 103 35.66 5.93 20.86
N TYR A 104 36.79 6.61 20.62
CA TYR A 104 37.08 7.94 21.18
C TYR A 104 36.68 9.05 20.19
N VAL A 105 35.38 9.06 19.85
CA VAL A 105 34.77 9.88 18.80
C VAL A 105 34.39 11.30 19.26
N ILE A 106 34.48 11.59 20.57
CA ILE A 106 34.26 12.93 21.13
C ILE A 106 35.42 13.26 22.07
N TRP A 107 36.19 14.29 21.75
CA TRP A 107 37.50 14.60 22.32
C TRP A 107 37.40 15.47 23.59
N ASN A 108 36.50 15.10 24.51
CA ASN A 108 36.19 15.84 25.74
C ASN A 108 37.42 16.20 26.60
N LEU A 109 38.51 15.42 26.51
CA LEU A 109 39.76 15.64 27.26
C LEU A 109 40.76 16.55 26.54
N HIS A 110 40.48 16.91 25.28
CA HIS A 110 41.32 17.69 24.38
C HIS A 110 40.55 18.89 23.77
N GLY A 111 39.48 19.35 24.44
CA GLY A 111 38.80 20.62 24.15
C GLY A 111 37.42 20.53 23.52
N GLU A 112 36.99 19.36 23.03
CA GLU A 112 35.69 19.24 22.38
C GLU A 112 34.56 19.33 23.42
N ARG A 113 33.74 20.38 23.33
CA ARG A 113 32.64 20.63 24.26
C ARG A 113 31.39 19.89 23.80
N GLN A 114 31.04 18.83 24.51
CA GLN A 114 29.79 18.11 24.34
C GLN A 114 28.58 19.05 24.54
N ARG A 115 27.66 19.10 23.56
CA ARG A 115 26.31 19.65 23.79
C ARG A 115 25.63 18.75 24.83
N GLN A 116 25.33 19.27 26.01
CA GLN A 116 24.77 18.47 27.10
C GLN A 116 23.23 18.48 27.06
N ASP A 117 22.67 17.27 26.97
CA ASP A 117 21.40 16.95 27.59
C ASP A 117 21.48 17.26 29.10
N ILE A 118 20.45 17.90 29.66
CA ILE A 118 20.38 18.21 31.09
C ILE A 118 19.62 17.08 31.81
N SER A 119 20.36 16.28 32.57
CA SER A 119 19.77 15.33 33.53
C SER A 119 19.78 15.90 34.94
N ARG A 120 18.57 16.16 35.47
CA ARG A 120 18.17 16.26 36.89
C ARG A 120 19.28 16.41 37.95
N ASN A 121 19.28 17.55 38.63
CA ASN A 121 19.62 17.64 40.05
C ASN A 121 18.40 18.15 40.82
N GLU A 122 18.19 17.64 42.02
CA GLU A 122 17.10 18.04 42.91
C GLU A 122 17.50 19.30 43.68
N ASP A 123 16.98 20.45 43.26
CA ASP A 123 16.91 21.67 44.08
C ASP A 123 15.58 22.37 43.79
N GLU A 124 14.88 22.81 44.83
CA GLU A 124 13.51 23.38 44.73
C GLU A 124 13.51 24.76 44.05
N SER A 125 13.50 24.74 42.71
CA SER A 125 13.08 25.86 41.89
C SER A 125 11.97 25.40 40.94
N GLN A 126 10.92 26.21 40.81
CA GLN A 126 9.77 25.87 39.98
C GLN A 126 10.14 26.03 38.50
N GLU A 127 10.75 25.00 37.91
CA GLU A 127 10.83 24.87 36.46
C GLU A 127 9.41 24.75 35.89
N THR A 128 8.86 25.88 35.45
CA THR A 128 7.69 25.92 34.60
C THR A 128 8.03 25.20 33.30
N PHE A 129 7.58 23.95 33.17
CA PHE A 129 7.38 23.31 31.88
C PHE A 129 6.60 24.27 30.99
N HIS A 130 7.27 24.91 30.03
CA HIS A 130 6.60 25.59 28.95
C HIS A 130 5.92 24.52 28.08
N PHE A 131 4.66 24.23 28.40
CA PHE A 131 3.74 23.64 27.44
C PHE A 131 3.65 24.62 26.27
N GLU A 132 4.36 24.33 25.18
CA GLU A 132 4.13 25.01 23.91
C GLU A 132 2.66 24.82 23.53
N ASN A 133 1.94 25.92 23.32
CA ASN A 133 0.54 25.86 22.98
C ASN A 133 0.40 25.17 21.61
N PRO A 134 -0.32 24.03 21.47
CA PRO A 134 -0.48 23.35 20.20
C PRO A 134 -1.09 24.24 19.12
N MET A 135 -1.90 25.22 19.52
CA MET A 135 -2.48 26.23 18.64
C MET A 135 -1.42 27.25 18.16
N GLU A 136 -0.53 27.72 19.02
CA GLU A 136 0.58 28.62 18.61
C GLU A 136 1.52 27.90 17.63
N THR A 137 1.85 26.64 17.93
CA THR A 137 2.65 25.75 17.06
C THR A 137 2.00 25.58 15.69
N MET A 138 0.70 25.24 15.65
CA MET A 138 -0.07 25.10 14.41
C MET A 138 -0.06 26.40 13.57
N ILE A 139 -0.17 27.57 14.22
CA ILE A 139 -0.18 28.86 13.52
C ILE A 139 1.21 29.18 12.96
N ASN A 140 2.28 29.00 13.75
CA ASN A 140 3.65 29.21 13.30
C ASN A 140 4.02 28.31 12.11
N GLU A 141 3.66 27.02 12.17
CA GLU A 141 3.83 26.05 11.07
C GLU A 141 2.93 26.34 9.85
N ALA A 142 1.76 26.96 10.03
CA ALA A 142 0.87 27.32 8.92
C ALA A 142 1.41 28.48 8.07
N PHE A 143 2.05 29.47 8.71
CA PHE A 143 2.52 30.71 8.10
C PHE A 143 4.05 30.76 7.91
N GLY A 144 4.81 29.77 8.40
CA GLY A 144 6.27 29.70 8.25
C GLY A 144 7.02 30.74 9.10
N HIS A 145 6.51 31.04 10.29
CA HIS A 145 7.14 31.94 11.25
C HIS A 145 7.84 31.17 12.37
N TYR A 146 9.15 30.98 12.20
CA TYR A 146 10.06 30.51 13.25
C TYR A 146 10.75 31.72 13.87
N ARG A 147 10.83 31.77 15.21
CA ARG A 147 11.39 32.92 15.94
C ARG A 147 12.89 33.06 15.63
N GLN A 148 13.26 34.09 14.87
CA GLN A 148 14.66 34.52 14.75
C GLN A 148 15.07 35.31 16.01
N GLU A 149 15.29 34.61 17.13
CA GLU A 149 15.95 35.18 18.31
C GLU A 149 17.26 34.42 18.55
N GLY A 150 18.40 35.01 18.17
CA GLY A 150 19.67 34.28 18.21
C GLY A 150 20.99 35.00 17.89
N THR A 151 21.01 36.28 17.51
CA THR A 151 22.29 37.02 17.32
C THR A 151 22.24 38.44 17.86
N ASN A 152 22.71 38.62 19.09
CA ASN A 152 22.98 39.91 19.71
C ASN A 152 24.51 40.07 19.92
N ILE A 153 25.22 40.57 18.90
CA ILE A 153 26.51 41.25 19.08
C ILE A 153 26.50 42.46 18.15
N GLY A 154 26.45 43.67 18.72
CA GLY A 154 26.26 44.89 17.94
C GLY A 154 27.55 45.59 17.54
N ARG A 155 27.48 46.35 16.44
CA ARG A 155 28.09 47.69 16.32
C ARG A 155 27.46 48.45 15.17
N SER A 156 27.24 49.74 15.38
CA SER A 156 26.69 50.66 14.38
C SER A 156 27.69 50.96 13.27
N GLN A 157 27.32 50.62 12.03
CA GLN A 157 27.83 51.25 10.80
C GLN A 157 26.65 51.46 9.85
N PRO A 158 26.55 52.61 9.16
CA PRO A 158 25.48 52.85 8.21
C PRO A 158 25.79 52.11 6.90
N LEU A 159 24.91 51.18 6.51
CA LEU A 159 24.94 50.57 5.19
C LEU A 159 24.40 51.56 4.15
N GLY A 160 24.99 51.53 2.95
CA GLY A 160 24.59 52.38 1.83
C GLY A 160 23.29 51.93 1.18
N GLU A 161 22.70 52.82 0.38
CA GLU A 161 21.62 52.50 -0.55
C GLU A 161 22.14 51.53 -1.62
N ASP A 162 21.74 50.25 -1.57
CA ASP A 162 21.54 49.35 -2.74
C ASP A 162 21.17 47.89 -2.37
N ASP A 163 21.17 47.49 -1.09
CA ASP A 163 20.72 46.14 -0.70
C ASP A 163 19.19 45.99 -0.80
N VAL A 164 18.73 45.30 -1.86
CA VAL A 164 17.34 44.93 -2.09
C VAL A 164 16.88 43.91 -1.05
N ILE A 165 16.21 44.38 0.00
CA ILE A 165 15.48 43.53 0.95
C ILE A 165 14.40 42.76 0.19
N ASN A 166 14.43 41.42 0.28
CA ASN A 166 13.34 40.56 -0.16
C ASN A 166 12.09 40.79 0.70
N GLU A 167 11.27 41.78 0.33
CA GLU A 167 9.94 41.96 0.93
C GLU A 167 9.05 40.74 0.62
N ARG A 168 8.85 39.88 1.62
CA ARG A 168 7.69 38.97 1.64
C ARG A 168 6.40 39.81 1.49
N PRO A 169 5.34 39.32 0.80
CA PRO A 169 4.12 40.10 0.61
C PRO A 169 3.55 40.57 1.95
N ARG A 170 3.42 41.90 2.11
CA ARG A 170 2.96 42.55 3.35
C ARG A 170 1.56 42.09 3.81
N GLU A 171 0.78 41.48 2.93
CA GLU A 171 -0.56 40.93 3.21
C GLU A 171 -0.52 39.76 4.22
N ASN A 172 0.44 38.82 4.09
CA ASN A 172 0.49 37.62 4.94
C ASN A 172 0.80 37.93 6.42
N HIS A 173 1.55 39.00 6.70
CA HIS A 173 1.88 39.41 8.07
C HIS A 173 0.65 39.89 8.85
N ASN A 174 -0.29 40.58 8.18
CA ASN A 174 -1.53 41.02 8.82
C ASN A 174 -2.45 39.83 9.11
N GLU A 175 -2.58 38.88 8.17
CA GLU A 175 -3.37 37.68 8.39
C GLU A 175 -2.81 36.82 9.54
N PHE A 176 -1.49 36.60 9.59
CA PHE A 176 -0.83 35.91 10.71
C PHE A 176 -1.10 36.60 12.05
N ASN A 177 -0.89 37.92 12.16
CA ASN A 177 -1.06 38.66 13.41
C ASN A 177 -2.51 38.61 13.92
N GLU A 178 -3.51 38.77 13.02
CA GLU A 178 -4.92 38.63 13.37
C GLU A 178 -5.26 37.20 13.81
N PHE A 179 -4.64 36.19 13.16
CA PHE A 179 -4.89 34.79 13.45
C PHE A 179 -4.22 34.30 14.75
N LEU A 180 -3.02 34.79 15.05
CA LEU A 180 -2.34 34.60 16.34
C LEU A 180 -3.10 35.31 17.48
N HIS A 181 -3.68 36.48 17.22
CA HIS A 181 -4.58 37.13 18.18
C HIS A 181 -5.84 36.29 18.46
N ASP A 182 -6.52 35.78 17.42
CA ASP A 182 -7.66 34.86 17.58
C ASP A 182 -7.27 33.52 18.23
N GLY A 183 -6.04 33.06 18.01
CA GLY A 183 -5.44 31.87 18.63
C GLY A 183 -5.20 32.02 20.14
N ASN A 184 -4.77 33.22 20.57
CA ASN A 184 -4.47 33.54 21.96
C ASN A 184 -5.66 34.18 22.72
N GLN A 185 -6.72 34.58 22.02
CA GLN A 185 -7.91 35.17 22.64
C GLN A 185 -8.81 34.09 23.27
N ILE A 186 -8.94 34.11 24.60
CA ILE A 186 -9.88 33.26 25.35
C ILE A 186 -11.32 33.59 24.92
N LEU A 187 -12.16 32.55 24.76
CA LEU A 187 -13.54 32.66 24.26
C LEU A 187 -14.46 33.47 25.18
N CYS A 188 -14.43 33.19 26.48
CA CYS A 188 -15.09 33.94 27.56
C CYS A 188 -14.30 33.72 28.86
N ASP A 189 -14.53 34.54 29.88
CA ASP A 189 -13.82 34.40 31.15
C ASP A 189 -14.16 33.04 31.80
N GLY A 190 -13.13 32.31 32.24
CA GLY A 190 -13.25 30.93 32.73
C GLY A 190 -13.38 29.84 31.64
N SER A 191 -13.38 30.18 30.35
CA SER A 191 -13.32 29.19 29.26
C SER A 191 -12.00 28.42 29.24
N LYS A 192 -12.08 27.11 28.97
CA LYS A 192 -10.90 26.28 28.64
C LYS A 192 -10.40 26.47 27.20
N TYR A 193 -11.24 27.01 26.32
CA TYR A 193 -10.97 27.11 24.89
C TYR A 193 -10.72 28.55 24.45
N THR A 194 -9.81 28.70 23.48
CA THR A 194 -9.62 29.96 22.76
C THR A 194 -10.66 30.10 21.64
N LYS A 195 -10.86 31.33 21.15
CA LYS A 195 -11.83 31.65 20.08
C LYS A 195 -11.56 30.80 18.84
N LEU A 196 -10.31 30.74 18.39
CA LEU A 196 -9.91 29.94 17.24
C LEU A 196 -10.12 28.44 17.47
N GLU A 197 -9.68 27.92 18.62
CA GLU A 197 -9.79 26.51 18.96
C GLU A 197 -11.25 26.05 18.96
N PHE A 198 -12.14 26.83 19.57
CA PHE A 198 -13.58 26.59 19.59
C PHE A 198 -14.15 26.57 18.16
N VAL A 199 -13.76 27.52 17.31
CA VAL A 199 -14.22 27.60 15.91
C VAL A 199 -13.75 26.40 15.08
N ILE A 200 -12.50 25.94 15.24
CA ILE A 200 -11.99 24.73 14.59
C ILE A 200 -12.75 23.49 15.06
N LYS A 201 -12.89 23.30 16.38
CA LYS A 201 -13.62 22.16 16.97
C LYS A 201 -15.09 22.13 16.51
N LEU A 202 -15.75 23.29 16.43
CA LEU A 202 -17.13 23.43 15.96
C LEU A 202 -17.28 23.11 14.45
N TYR A 203 -16.35 23.58 13.60
CA TYR A 203 -16.37 23.27 12.16
C TYR A 203 -16.06 21.78 11.94
N HIS A 204 -15.14 21.19 12.70
CA HIS A 204 -14.85 19.76 12.65
C HIS A 204 -16.09 18.92 12.97
N ILE A 205 -16.86 19.27 14.01
CA ILE A 205 -18.18 18.67 14.31
C ILE A 205 -19.14 18.80 13.13
N LYS A 206 -19.24 20.00 12.50
CA LYS A 206 -20.08 20.20 11.31
C LYS A 206 -19.76 19.21 10.20
N VAL A 207 -18.47 19.04 9.89
CA VAL A 207 -18.00 18.20 8.79
C VAL A 207 -18.20 16.72 9.11
N LEU A 208 -17.88 16.27 10.33
CA LEU A 208 -18.12 14.88 10.76
C LEU A 208 -19.60 14.51 10.78
N CYS A 209 -20.46 15.41 11.28
CA CYS A 209 -21.90 15.16 11.42
C CYS A 209 -22.72 15.55 10.18
N GLY A 210 -22.10 16.05 9.10
CA GLY A 210 -22.79 16.46 7.88
C GLY A 210 -23.78 17.62 8.06
N LEU A 211 -23.56 18.49 9.05
CA LEU A 211 -24.49 19.57 9.39
C LEU A 211 -24.52 20.64 8.29
N SER A 212 -25.72 21.09 7.93
CA SER A 212 -25.90 22.18 6.97
C SER A 212 -25.42 23.53 7.54
N ASP A 213 -24.99 24.44 6.66
CA ASP A 213 -24.56 25.79 7.05
C ASP A 213 -25.67 26.54 7.81
N LYS A 214 -26.94 26.33 7.42
CA LYS A 214 -28.11 26.86 8.14
C LYS A 214 -28.21 26.30 9.56
N ALA A 215 -28.06 24.98 9.74
CA ALA A 215 -28.10 24.35 11.05
C ALA A 215 -26.96 24.86 11.96
N MET A 216 -25.76 25.06 11.41
CA MET A 216 -24.64 25.62 12.17
C MET A 216 -24.84 27.08 12.56
N THR A 217 -25.39 27.92 11.69
CA THR A 217 -25.75 29.29 12.07
C THR A 217 -26.81 29.27 13.19
N MET A 218 -27.84 28.43 13.11
CA MET A 218 -28.83 28.29 14.19
C MET A 218 -28.22 27.81 15.52
N ILE A 219 -27.19 26.94 15.48
CA ILE A 219 -26.44 26.52 16.68
C ILE A 219 -25.61 27.68 17.24
N LEU A 220 -24.92 28.45 16.38
CA LEU A 220 -24.15 29.63 16.80
C LEU A 220 -25.06 30.72 17.40
N ASP A 221 -26.24 30.92 16.82
CA ASP A 221 -27.25 31.85 17.34
C ASP A 221 -27.69 31.44 18.75
N LEU A 222 -28.08 30.17 18.93
CA LEU A 222 -28.47 29.64 20.24
C LEU A 222 -27.34 29.71 21.29
N LEU A 223 -26.08 29.44 20.88
CA LEU A 223 -24.93 29.53 21.78
C LEU A 223 -24.65 30.98 22.19
N ARG A 224 -24.79 31.95 21.28
CA ARG A 224 -24.63 33.38 21.58
C ARG A 224 -25.76 33.91 22.49
N ASP A 225 -26.99 33.45 22.27
CA ASP A 225 -28.15 33.79 23.10
C ASP A 225 -28.03 33.19 24.52
N ALA A 226 -27.41 32.01 24.65
CA ALA A 226 -27.14 31.35 25.94
C ALA A 226 -25.91 31.88 26.68
N PHE A 227 -24.90 32.38 25.95
CA PHE A 227 -23.62 32.85 26.48
C PHE A 227 -23.27 34.23 25.92
N SER A 228 -23.93 35.27 26.44
CA SER A 228 -23.79 36.67 25.98
C SER A 228 -22.38 37.26 26.12
N GLU A 229 -21.53 36.68 26.98
CA GLU A 229 -20.14 37.09 27.21
C GLU A 229 -19.14 36.37 26.28
N ALA A 230 -19.59 35.36 25.51
CA ALA A 230 -18.72 34.57 24.65
C ALA A 230 -18.48 35.23 23.28
N LYS A 231 -17.20 35.32 22.88
CA LYS A 231 -16.72 35.92 21.63
C LYS A 231 -16.93 34.99 20.42
N LEU A 232 -18.16 34.57 20.21
CA LEU A 232 -18.57 33.67 19.13
C LEU A 232 -18.71 34.40 17.79
N PRO A 233 -18.43 33.76 16.63
CA PRO A 233 -18.68 34.34 15.32
C PRO A 233 -20.16 34.65 15.09
N LEU A 234 -20.49 35.73 14.38
CA LEU A 234 -21.89 36.13 14.16
C LEU A 234 -22.65 35.16 13.25
N SER A 235 -21.95 34.37 12.45
CA SER A 235 -22.52 33.34 11.60
C SER A 235 -21.50 32.26 11.24
N PHE A 236 -21.97 31.13 10.70
CA PHE A 236 -21.06 30.11 10.18
C PHE A 236 -20.19 30.62 9.00
N TYR A 237 -20.64 31.64 8.26
CA TYR A 237 -19.83 32.25 7.21
C TYR A 237 -18.59 32.96 7.77
N GLU A 238 -18.71 33.64 8.91
CA GLU A 238 -17.56 34.25 9.58
C GLU A 238 -16.62 33.21 10.19
N ALA A 239 -17.17 32.17 10.82
CA ALA A 239 -16.40 31.02 11.27
C ALA A 239 -15.58 30.37 10.13
N LYS A 240 -16.18 30.25 8.94
CA LYS A 240 -15.47 29.80 7.73
C LYS A 240 -14.42 30.81 7.25
N LYS A 241 -14.69 32.12 7.30
CA LYS A 241 -13.71 33.15 6.93
C LYS A 241 -12.45 33.07 7.80
N ILE A 242 -12.59 32.77 9.10
CA ILE A 242 -11.45 32.53 10.00
C ILE A 242 -10.64 31.31 9.50
N ILE A 243 -11.24 30.12 9.44
CA ILE A 243 -10.52 28.87 9.07
C ILE A 243 -9.95 28.90 7.64
N ASN A 244 -10.56 29.62 6.71
CA ASN A 244 -10.04 29.79 5.36
C ASN A 244 -8.65 30.46 5.32
N LYS A 245 -8.26 31.25 6.33
CA LYS A 245 -6.91 31.86 6.43
C LYS A 245 -5.78 30.84 6.61
N LEU A 246 -6.07 29.65 7.15
CA LEU A 246 -5.09 28.55 7.23
C LEU A 246 -4.96 27.77 5.92
N GLY A 247 -5.95 27.91 5.03
CA GLY A 247 -6.08 27.15 3.79
C GLY A 247 -5.32 27.78 2.64
N LEU A 248 -4.91 26.96 1.69
CA LEU A 248 -4.16 27.43 0.52
C LEU A 248 -5.14 27.74 -0.61
N ASN A 249 -5.31 29.03 -0.93
CA ASN A 249 -6.29 29.47 -1.93
C ASN A 249 -6.13 28.79 -3.32
N TYR A 250 -7.22 28.75 -4.08
CA TYR A 250 -7.23 28.34 -5.49
C TYR A 250 -7.43 29.54 -6.43
N THR A 251 -6.78 29.51 -7.58
CA THR A 251 -6.95 30.52 -8.63
C THR A 251 -8.05 30.11 -9.61
N LYS A 252 -8.74 31.11 -10.17
CA LYS A 252 -9.80 30.92 -11.18
C LYS A 252 -9.23 31.36 -12.53
N ILE A 253 -9.02 30.40 -13.42
CA ILE A 253 -8.46 30.64 -14.75
C ILE A 253 -9.60 30.47 -15.76
N ASP A 254 -9.87 31.51 -16.53
CA ASP A 254 -10.90 31.44 -17.58
C ASP A 254 -10.41 30.54 -18.73
N ALA A 255 -11.33 29.79 -19.33
CA ALA A 255 -11.03 28.88 -20.42
C ALA A 255 -11.94 29.12 -21.62
N CYS A 256 -11.43 28.89 -22.83
CA CYS A 256 -12.24 28.92 -24.04
C CYS A 256 -13.39 27.90 -23.95
N PRO A 257 -14.63 28.24 -24.36
CA PRO A 257 -15.75 27.28 -24.42
C PRO A 257 -15.40 26.02 -25.21
N ASN A 258 -14.63 26.16 -26.30
CA ASN A 258 -14.22 25.08 -27.19
C ASN A 258 -12.87 24.42 -26.78
N HIS A 259 -12.42 24.62 -25.54
CA HIS A 259 -11.20 24.03 -24.96
C HIS A 259 -9.86 24.44 -25.62
N CYS A 260 -9.84 25.42 -26.54
CA CYS A 260 -8.64 25.75 -27.33
C CYS A 260 -7.52 26.50 -26.61
N MET A 261 -7.81 27.20 -25.50
CA MET A 261 -6.82 27.96 -24.72
C MET A 261 -7.35 28.28 -23.32
N LEU A 262 -6.42 28.56 -22.39
CA LEU A 262 -6.69 29.29 -21.15
C LEU A 262 -6.45 30.80 -21.38
N TYR A 263 -7.06 31.65 -20.55
CA TYR A 263 -6.76 33.09 -20.51
C TYR A 263 -5.80 33.36 -19.35
N LEU A 264 -4.57 32.82 -19.46
CA LEU A 264 -3.62 32.74 -18.34
C LEU A 264 -2.43 33.68 -18.50
N ARG A 265 -1.83 33.75 -19.69
CA ARG A 265 -0.61 34.55 -19.94
C ARG A 265 -0.94 36.04 -20.01
N ASP A 266 0.06 36.89 -19.81
CA ASP A 266 -0.17 38.35 -19.79
C ASP A 266 -0.68 38.89 -21.13
N ASP A 267 -0.29 38.28 -22.25
CA ASP A 267 -0.83 38.56 -23.59
C ASP A 267 -2.21 37.93 -23.87
N GLU A 268 -2.79 37.24 -22.88
CA GLU A 268 -4.08 36.52 -22.97
C GLU A 268 -5.13 37.01 -21.98
N LYS A 269 -4.72 37.50 -20.79
CA LYS A 269 -5.62 37.92 -19.69
C LYS A 269 -6.70 38.91 -20.11
N ASP A 270 -6.39 39.84 -21.02
CA ASP A 270 -7.32 40.91 -21.44
C ASP A 270 -8.18 40.55 -22.66
N LEU A 271 -7.94 39.40 -23.30
CA LEU A 271 -8.70 38.97 -24.46
C LEU A 271 -10.18 38.74 -24.13
N GLN A 272 -11.04 39.21 -25.03
CA GLN A 272 -12.50 39.03 -24.95
C GLN A 272 -13.01 37.84 -25.79
N THR A 273 -12.16 37.33 -26.70
CA THR A 273 -12.42 36.23 -27.64
C THR A 273 -11.19 35.32 -27.72
N CYS A 274 -11.39 34.05 -28.09
CA CYS A 274 -10.30 33.07 -28.23
C CYS A 274 -9.45 33.34 -29.49
N LYS A 275 -8.11 33.36 -29.34
CA LYS A 275 -7.14 33.52 -30.44
C LYS A 275 -7.30 32.46 -31.56
N HIS A 276 -7.69 31.22 -31.21
CA HIS A 276 -7.75 30.10 -32.15
C HIS A 276 -9.11 29.90 -32.84
N CYS A 277 -10.23 30.16 -32.16
CA CYS A 277 -11.58 29.84 -32.68
C CYS A 277 -12.56 31.02 -32.65
N GLY A 278 -12.12 32.24 -32.34
CA GLY A 278 -12.93 33.47 -32.31
C GLY A 278 -14.06 33.50 -31.28
N THR A 279 -14.30 32.39 -30.55
CA THR A 279 -15.43 32.25 -29.63
C THR A 279 -15.28 33.17 -28.42
N SER A 280 -16.37 33.79 -27.98
CA SER A 280 -16.36 34.72 -26.85
C SER A 280 -16.01 34.02 -25.54
N ARG A 281 -15.23 34.71 -24.69
CA ARG A 281 -14.94 34.34 -23.31
C ARG A 281 -16.18 34.34 -22.41
N TRP A 282 -17.18 35.16 -22.74
CA TRP A 282 -18.31 35.49 -21.87
C TRP A 282 -19.55 34.63 -22.16
N ASN A 283 -20.33 34.33 -21.12
CA ASN A 283 -21.57 33.56 -21.26
C ASN A 283 -22.71 34.45 -21.81
N PRO A 284 -23.25 34.19 -23.02
CA PRO A 284 -24.28 35.04 -23.63
C PRO A 284 -25.63 35.01 -22.89
N LYS A 285 -25.84 34.05 -21.98
CA LYS A 285 -27.09 33.91 -21.20
C LYS A 285 -27.09 34.75 -19.91
N LYS A 286 -26.06 35.55 -19.65
CA LYS A 286 -25.89 36.35 -18.42
C LYS A 286 -25.80 37.84 -18.75
N LYS A 287 -26.59 38.67 -18.05
CA LYS A 287 -26.58 40.14 -18.19
C LYS A 287 -25.29 40.81 -17.66
N LYS A 288 -24.53 40.12 -16.81
CA LYS A 288 -23.19 40.55 -16.35
C LYS A 288 -22.14 39.71 -17.06
N LYS A 289 -20.97 40.31 -17.37
CA LYS A 289 -19.78 39.59 -17.88
C LYS A 289 -19.38 38.48 -16.91
N GLN A 290 -19.83 37.26 -17.19
CA GLN A 290 -19.45 36.05 -16.45
C GLN A 290 -18.73 35.12 -17.43
N PRO A 291 -17.53 34.60 -17.09
CA PRO A 291 -16.81 33.67 -17.95
C PRO A 291 -17.65 32.43 -18.27
N ALA A 292 -17.56 31.96 -19.51
CA ALA A 292 -18.34 30.82 -19.98
C ALA A 292 -17.84 29.48 -19.43
N LYS A 293 -16.53 29.37 -19.15
CA LYS A 293 -15.87 28.19 -18.57
C LYS A 293 -14.71 28.65 -17.68
N VAL A 294 -14.55 28.04 -16.50
CA VAL A 294 -13.54 28.43 -15.50
C VAL A 294 -12.87 27.18 -14.93
N LEU A 295 -11.57 27.03 -15.21
CA LEU A 295 -10.67 26.10 -14.53
C LEU A 295 -10.42 26.61 -13.10
N ARG A 296 -10.40 25.70 -12.13
CA ARG A 296 -9.94 26.01 -10.76
C ARG A 296 -8.62 25.32 -10.55
N TYR A 297 -7.57 26.11 -10.32
CA TYR A 297 -6.21 25.64 -10.17
C TYR A 297 -5.76 25.84 -8.72
N PHE A 298 -5.19 24.80 -8.13
CA PHE A 298 -4.70 24.75 -6.76
C PHE A 298 -3.16 24.71 -6.85
N PRO A 299 -2.46 25.82 -6.54
CA PRO A 299 -1.00 25.88 -6.67
C PRO A 299 -0.31 24.78 -5.87
N LEU A 300 0.70 24.17 -6.47
CA LEU A 300 1.40 22.98 -5.98
C LEU A 300 2.50 23.34 -4.97
N LYS A 301 3.34 24.35 -5.26
CA LYS A 301 4.45 24.79 -4.39
C LYS A 301 4.03 25.01 -2.94
N PRO A 302 3.00 25.83 -2.61
CA PRO A 302 2.62 26.06 -1.22
C PRO A 302 2.08 24.80 -0.53
N ARG A 303 1.49 23.86 -1.29
CA ARG A 303 1.00 22.58 -0.76
C ARG A 303 2.15 21.66 -0.39
N LEU A 304 3.19 21.60 -1.23
CA LEU A 304 4.42 20.86 -0.94
C LEU A 304 5.20 21.51 0.21
N GLN A 305 5.33 22.84 0.24
CA GLN A 305 5.95 23.57 1.35
C GLN A 305 5.24 23.28 2.69
N ARG A 306 3.90 23.26 2.72
CA ARG A 306 3.11 22.94 3.92
C ARG A 306 3.33 21.50 4.44
N LEU A 307 3.79 20.55 3.61
CA LEU A 307 4.16 19.21 4.07
C LEU A 307 5.48 19.20 4.86
N PHE A 308 6.43 20.06 4.49
CA PHE A 308 7.73 20.23 5.18
C PHE A 308 7.68 21.20 6.35
N MET A 309 6.81 22.21 6.32
CA MET A 309 6.61 23.14 7.44
C MET A 309 5.82 22.51 8.60
N CYS A 310 5.12 21.40 8.36
CA CYS A 310 4.35 20.70 9.38
C CYS A 310 5.21 19.63 10.08
N SER A 311 5.48 19.81 11.39
CA SER A 311 6.32 18.90 12.19
C SER A 311 5.83 17.45 12.16
N LYS A 312 4.51 17.26 12.11
CA LYS A 312 3.85 15.95 12.02
C LYS A 312 3.93 15.28 10.63
N THR A 313 4.46 15.93 9.59
CA THR A 313 4.64 15.31 8.26
C THR A 313 6.03 15.46 7.64
N ALA A 314 6.87 16.40 8.11
CA ALA A 314 8.18 16.65 7.52
C ALA A 314 9.10 15.41 7.57
N GLU A 315 9.15 14.71 8.71
CA GLU A 315 9.91 13.46 8.86
C GLU A 315 9.45 12.38 7.87
N HIS A 316 8.13 12.23 7.70
CA HIS A 316 7.54 11.27 6.77
C HIS A 316 7.88 11.57 5.30
N MET A 317 8.23 12.80 4.92
CA MET A 317 8.68 13.13 3.56
C MET A 317 10.11 12.65 3.26
N ARG A 318 10.92 12.38 4.29
CA ARG A 318 12.26 11.78 4.15
C ARG A 318 12.26 10.26 4.34
N TRP A 319 11.16 9.65 4.79
CA TRP A 319 11.05 8.19 5.03
C TRP A 319 11.61 7.35 3.85
N HIS A 320 11.39 7.80 2.62
CA HIS A 320 11.83 7.08 1.44
C HIS A 320 13.36 6.86 1.36
N SER A 321 14.19 7.67 2.04
CA SER A 321 15.65 7.54 2.01
C SER A 321 16.20 6.49 2.99
N LEU A 322 15.36 5.89 3.84
CA LEU A 322 15.77 4.79 4.72
C LEU A 322 16.16 3.56 3.89
N GLU A 323 17.27 2.92 4.23
CA GLU A 323 17.78 1.74 3.51
C GLU A 323 16.76 0.60 3.44
N ASN A 324 16.73 -0.08 2.29
CA ASN A 324 16.03 -1.36 2.12
C ASN A 324 17.07 -2.48 2.08
N LYS A 325 17.18 -3.24 3.17
CA LYS A 325 18.27 -4.20 3.41
C LYS A 325 18.01 -5.62 2.90
N ASP A 326 16.76 -5.97 2.61
CA ASP A 326 16.35 -7.33 2.22
C ASP A 326 16.08 -7.50 0.72
N GLY A 327 16.16 -6.43 -0.07
CA GLY A 327 15.99 -6.46 -1.53
C GLY A 327 14.54 -6.63 -2.01
N VAL A 328 13.57 -6.80 -1.11
CA VAL A 328 12.16 -7.00 -1.46
C VAL A 328 11.51 -5.66 -1.82
N ILE A 329 10.79 -5.64 -2.94
CA ILE A 329 10.09 -4.46 -3.45
C ILE A 329 8.76 -4.30 -2.69
N ARG A 330 8.64 -3.25 -1.88
CA ARG A 330 7.43 -2.97 -1.07
C ARG A 330 6.83 -1.59 -1.31
N HIS A 331 7.56 -0.70 -1.97
CA HIS A 331 7.16 0.66 -2.26
C HIS A 331 7.74 1.09 -3.63
N PRO A 332 7.15 2.07 -4.37
CA PRO A 332 7.69 2.52 -5.65
C PRO A 332 9.14 3.04 -5.64
N ARG A 333 9.68 3.34 -4.45
CA ARG A 333 11.11 3.65 -4.25
C ARG A 333 12.05 2.48 -4.55
N ASP A 334 11.56 1.25 -4.36
CA ASP A 334 12.33 0.03 -4.53
C ASP A 334 12.36 -0.42 -6.00
N GLY A 335 11.47 0.15 -6.83
CA GLY A 335 11.36 -0.12 -8.26
C GLY A 335 12.52 0.43 -9.08
N GLU A 336 12.80 -0.22 -10.21
CA GLU A 336 13.91 0.13 -11.10
C GLU A 336 13.80 1.55 -11.65
N ALA A 337 12.61 2.05 -11.96
CA ALA A 337 12.44 3.41 -12.47
C ALA A 337 12.91 4.48 -11.48
N TRP A 338 12.71 4.27 -10.17
CA TRP A 338 13.19 5.18 -9.13
C TRP A 338 14.71 5.12 -8.96
N LYS A 339 15.28 3.91 -9.00
CA LYS A 339 16.72 3.68 -8.92
C LYS A 339 17.43 4.32 -10.12
N THR A 340 16.98 4.01 -11.33
CA THR A 340 17.51 4.57 -12.59
C THR A 340 17.36 6.09 -12.66
N PHE A 341 16.21 6.65 -12.26
CA PHE A 341 16.04 8.10 -12.15
C PHE A 341 17.05 8.74 -11.19
N SER A 342 17.32 8.09 -10.06
CA SER A 342 18.28 8.60 -9.05
C SER A 342 19.74 8.49 -9.53
N VAL A 343 20.07 7.51 -10.36
CA VAL A 343 21.38 7.40 -11.03
C VAL A 343 21.53 8.45 -12.15
N MET A 344 20.48 8.72 -12.93
CA MET A 344 20.50 9.75 -13.99
C MET A 344 20.54 11.17 -13.44
N HIS A 345 19.99 11.41 -12.26
CA HIS A 345 19.88 12.73 -11.63
C HIS A 345 20.44 12.74 -10.19
N PRO A 346 21.76 12.54 -10.02
CA PRO A 346 22.37 12.43 -8.69
C PRO A 346 22.17 13.70 -7.85
N GLU A 347 22.25 14.90 -8.45
CA GLU A 347 21.96 16.18 -7.75
C GLU A 347 20.56 16.23 -7.15
N PHE A 348 19.57 15.63 -7.81
CA PHE A 348 18.21 15.56 -7.29
C PHE A 348 18.09 14.49 -6.20
N ALA A 349 18.75 13.35 -6.37
CA ALA A 349 18.71 12.24 -5.42
C ALA A 349 19.53 12.49 -4.13
N LEU A 350 20.53 13.38 -4.19
CA LEU A 350 21.40 13.76 -3.08
C LEU A 350 20.64 14.38 -1.88
N ASP A 351 19.60 15.18 -2.14
CA ASP A 351 18.73 15.71 -1.08
C ASP A 351 17.44 14.87 -0.97
N PRO A 352 17.24 14.10 0.13
CA PRO A 352 16.05 13.28 0.33
C PRO A 352 14.77 14.10 0.61
N ARG A 353 14.86 15.43 0.68
CA ARG A 353 13.71 16.33 0.75
C ARG A 353 13.15 16.69 -0.64
N ASN A 354 13.82 16.31 -1.73
CA ASN A 354 13.27 16.48 -3.08
C ASN A 354 12.08 15.54 -3.34
N VAL A 355 11.04 16.04 -4.01
CA VAL A 355 9.72 15.39 -4.06
C VAL A 355 9.49 14.63 -5.36
N ARG A 356 9.12 13.35 -5.28
CA ARG A 356 8.73 12.54 -6.43
C ARG A 356 7.21 12.32 -6.42
N LEU A 357 6.56 12.67 -7.53
CA LEU A 357 5.11 12.73 -7.69
C LEU A 357 4.60 11.69 -8.69
N GLY A 358 3.41 11.14 -8.44
CA GLY A 358 2.55 10.53 -9.46
C GLY A 358 1.36 11.44 -9.79
N LEU A 359 0.88 11.43 -11.02
CA LEU A 359 -0.33 12.18 -11.45
C LEU A 359 -1.47 11.21 -11.74
N ALA A 360 -2.69 11.49 -11.27
CA ALA A 360 -3.87 10.69 -11.58
C ALA A 360 -5.08 11.57 -11.95
N SER A 361 -5.90 11.13 -12.92
CA SER A 361 -7.13 11.85 -13.29
C SER A 361 -8.14 10.90 -13.95
N ASP A 362 -9.43 11.11 -13.65
CA ASP A 362 -10.58 10.48 -14.30
C ASP A 362 -11.81 11.38 -14.19
N GLY A 363 -12.75 11.25 -15.13
CA GLY A 363 -13.91 12.10 -15.30
C GLY A 363 -15.16 11.60 -14.61
N PHE A 364 -15.63 12.29 -13.56
CA PHE A 364 -16.85 11.90 -12.86
C PHE A 364 -18.05 12.82 -13.12
N ASN A 365 -19.25 12.25 -13.00
CA ASN A 365 -20.50 12.99 -13.09
C ASN A 365 -20.98 13.43 -11.69
N PRO A 366 -21.11 14.75 -11.41
CA PRO A 366 -21.58 15.27 -10.12
C PRO A 366 -23.10 15.09 -9.90
N PHE A 367 -23.88 14.77 -10.93
CA PHE A 367 -25.35 14.65 -10.87
C PHE A 367 -25.84 13.19 -10.86
N GLY A 368 -24.95 12.21 -10.87
CA GLY A 368 -25.29 10.80 -10.93
C GLY A 368 -26.12 10.47 -12.19
N THR A 369 -27.20 9.72 -12.03
CA THR A 369 -28.10 9.35 -13.14
C THR A 369 -28.95 10.50 -13.69
N MET A 370 -28.97 11.68 -13.10
CA MET A 370 -29.89 12.76 -13.49
C MET A 370 -29.44 13.57 -14.73
N SER A 371 -28.21 13.41 -15.21
CA SER A 371 -27.75 14.00 -16.48
C SER A 371 -26.51 13.27 -16.99
N SER A 372 -26.62 12.47 -18.07
CA SER A 372 -25.49 11.75 -18.67
C SER A 372 -24.45 12.64 -19.36
N THR A 373 -24.73 13.94 -19.51
CA THR A 373 -23.88 14.86 -20.30
C THR A 373 -22.78 15.53 -19.49
N TYR A 374 -22.81 15.50 -18.16
CA TYR A 374 -21.87 16.26 -17.34
C TYR A 374 -20.72 15.39 -16.82
N SER A 375 -19.48 15.80 -17.06
CA SER A 375 -18.27 15.18 -16.56
C SER A 375 -17.31 16.28 -16.08
N ILE A 376 -16.84 16.17 -14.83
CA ILE A 376 -15.82 17.01 -14.20
C ILE A 376 -14.55 16.17 -14.10
N TRP A 377 -13.41 16.76 -14.44
CA TRP A 377 -12.10 16.10 -14.41
C TRP A 377 -11.21 16.75 -13.35
N PRO A 378 -11.16 16.22 -12.12
CA PRO A 378 -10.12 16.58 -11.16
C PRO A 378 -8.78 15.93 -11.56
N VAL A 379 -7.67 16.60 -11.25
CA VAL A 379 -6.32 16.05 -11.36
C VAL A 379 -5.70 15.99 -9.97
N PHE A 380 -5.26 14.80 -9.58
CA PHE A 380 -4.61 14.52 -8.31
C PHE A 380 -3.10 14.31 -8.50
N LEU A 381 -2.34 14.70 -7.47
CA LEU A 381 -0.91 14.42 -7.35
C LEU A 381 -0.65 13.60 -6.07
N ILE A 382 0.24 12.62 -6.18
CA ILE A 382 0.55 11.64 -5.14
C ILE A 382 2.02 11.81 -4.74
N PRO A 383 2.33 12.27 -3.51
CA PRO A 383 3.70 12.35 -3.03
C PRO A 383 4.21 10.95 -2.59
N TYR A 384 5.04 10.34 -3.44
CA TYR A 384 5.70 9.06 -3.15
C TYR A 384 6.87 9.18 -2.17
N ASN A 385 7.12 10.37 -1.64
CA ASN A 385 8.04 10.56 -0.52
C ASN A 385 7.49 9.95 0.79
N LEU A 386 6.16 9.89 0.92
CA LEU A 386 5.47 9.42 2.12
C LEU A 386 5.53 7.89 2.30
N PRO A 387 5.50 7.39 3.55
CA PRO A 387 5.52 5.96 3.82
C PRO A 387 4.26 5.20 3.34
N PRO A 388 4.35 3.86 3.20
CA PRO A 388 3.27 2.97 2.77
C PRO A 388 1.90 3.23 3.43
N TRP A 389 1.89 3.46 4.75
CA TRP A 389 0.67 3.68 5.53
C TRP A 389 0.10 5.10 5.42
N LEU A 390 0.71 6.00 4.65
CA LEU A 390 0.23 7.37 4.39
C LEU A 390 0.03 7.66 2.90
N CYS A 391 0.96 7.25 2.02
CA CYS A 391 1.02 7.71 0.63
C CYS A 391 -0.32 7.67 -0.14
N MET A 392 -1.07 6.57 -0.04
CA MET A 392 -2.36 6.39 -0.75
C MET A 392 -3.61 6.72 0.10
N LYS A 393 -3.47 7.44 1.23
CA LYS A 393 -4.61 7.93 2.02
C LYS A 393 -5.19 9.20 1.40
N HIS A 394 -6.49 9.41 1.56
CA HIS A 394 -7.20 10.60 1.06
C HIS A 394 -6.61 11.92 1.56
N THR A 395 -6.11 11.94 2.81
CA THR A 395 -5.40 13.09 3.41
C THR A 395 -4.05 13.44 2.79
N SER A 396 -3.52 12.59 1.92
CA SER A 396 -2.20 12.70 1.30
C SER A 396 -2.28 12.93 -0.22
N LEU A 397 -3.47 12.78 -0.82
CA LEU A 397 -3.72 13.07 -2.22
C LEU A 397 -3.95 14.57 -2.43
N ILE A 398 -3.10 15.19 -3.25
CA ILE A 398 -3.16 16.63 -3.51
C ILE A 398 -4.06 16.88 -4.72
N LEU A 399 -5.17 17.61 -4.55
CA LEU A 399 -5.98 18.07 -5.68
C LEU A 399 -5.28 19.28 -6.34
N SER A 400 -4.79 19.13 -7.57
CA SER A 400 -4.10 20.20 -8.32
C SER A 400 -5.05 21.06 -9.15
N MET A 401 -6.12 20.49 -9.72
CA MET A 401 -7.10 21.26 -10.47
C MET A 401 -8.45 20.57 -10.62
N ILE A 402 -9.48 21.37 -10.91
CA ILE A 402 -10.83 20.91 -11.30
C ILE A 402 -11.15 21.48 -12.68
N ILE A 403 -11.14 20.63 -13.70
CA ILE A 403 -11.52 20.96 -15.07
C ILE A 403 -13.07 20.84 -15.21
N PRO A 404 -13.77 21.90 -15.65
CA PRO A 404 -15.23 21.99 -15.59
C PRO A 404 -16.00 21.27 -16.71
N GLY A 405 -17.24 20.85 -16.41
CA GLY A 405 -18.20 20.32 -17.41
C GLY A 405 -18.74 21.41 -18.35
N LYS A 406 -19.44 21.13 -19.47
CA LYS A 406 -20.39 20.04 -19.79
C LYS A 406 -19.93 19.05 -20.89
N GLN A 407 -18.68 19.11 -21.32
CA GLN A 407 -18.15 18.20 -22.34
C GLN A 407 -16.77 17.75 -21.87
N MET A 408 -16.47 16.48 -22.12
CA MET A 408 -15.18 15.88 -21.79
C MET A 408 -14.09 16.62 -22.57
N PRO A 409 -12.96 17.03 -21.95
CA PRO A 409 -11.91 17.78 -22.66
C PRO A 409 -11.28 16.98 -23.82
N GLY A 410 -11.34 15.64 -23.77
CA GLY A 410 -10.75 14.77 -24.78
C GLY A 410 -9.25 15.07 -24.92
N ASN A 411 -8.77 15.12 -26.16
CA ASN A 411 -7.36 15.41 -26.45
C ASN A 411 -6.93 16.83 -26.02
N SER A 412 -7.86 17.74 -25.71
CA SER A 412 -7.56 19.11 -25.25
C SER A 412 -7.37 19.21 -23.73
N ILE A 413 -7.00 18.11 -23.05
CA ILE A 413 -6.66 18.13 -21.62
C ILE A 413 -5.28 18.76 -21.37
N ASP A 414 -4.38 18.68 -22.35
CA ASP A 414 -3.07 19.33 -22.39
C ASP A 414 -3.16 20.84 -22.11
N VAL A 415 -4.14 21.52 -22.71
CA VAL A 415 -4.44 22.95 -22.50
C VAL A 415 -4.74 23.25 -21.03
N TYR A 416 -5.41 22.34 -20.32
CA TYR A 416 -5.72 22.52 -18.90
C TYR A 416 -4.55 22.16 -17.98
N LEU A 417 -3.64 21.29 -18.42
CA LEU A 417 -2.45 20.89 -17.67
C LEU A 417 -1.32 21.94 -17.73
N GLN A 418 -1.36 22.90 -18.66
CA GLN A 418 -0.36 23.97 -18.80
C GLN A 418 0.09 24.62 -17.47
N PRO A 419 -0.80 25.07 -16.56
CA PRO A 419 -0.36 25.74 -15.32
C PRO A 419 0.44 24.80 -14.40
N LEU A 420 0.09 23.52 -14.38
CA LEU A 420 0.81 22.49 -13.62
C LEU A 420 2.15 22.15 -14.27
N VAL A 421 2.22 22.07 -15.60
CA VAL A 421 3.48 21.81 -16.32
C VAL A 421 4.46 22.97 -16.12
N ASP A 422 3.98 24.20 -16.16
CA ASP A 422 4.81 25.38 -15.91
C ASP A 422 5.31 25.41 -14.45
N GLU A 423 4.45 25.11 -13.47
CA GLU A 423 4.84 25.04 -12.04
C GLU A 423 5.81 23.88 -11.74
N LEU A 424 5.66 22.72 -12.42
CA LEU A 424 6.58 21.58 -12.33
C LEU A 424 7.93 21.88 -12.99
N ARG A 425 7.97 22.62 -14.10
CA ARG A 425 9.22 23.04 -14.75
C ARG A 425 10.03 23.99 -13.87
N GLU A 426 9.37 24.95 -13.23
CA GLU A 426 10.02 25.85 -12.28
C GLU A 426 10.50 25.06 -11.05
N LEU A 427 9.70 24.13 -10.51
CA LEU A 427 10.12 23.22 -9.43
C LEU A 427 11.30 22.30 -9.81
N TRP A 428 11.50 21.99 -11.09
CA TRP A 428 12.63 21.17 -11.55
C TRP A 428 13.90 22.00 -11.79
N ASN A 429 13.79 23.06 -12.58
CA ASN A 429 14.92 23.90 -12.98
C ASN A 429 15.41 24.76 -11.80
N ASP A 430 14.48 25.56 -11.25
CA ASP A 430 14.78 26.53 -10.22
C ASP A 430 14.64 25.88 -8.84
N GLY A 431 13.55 25.18 -8.56
CA GLY A 431 13.17 24.75 -7.21
C GLY A 431 12.73 25.93 -6.33
N VAL A 432 12.12 25.63 -5.18
CA VAL A 432 11.53 26.65 -4.29
C VAL A 432 12.11 26.56 -2.88
N GLU A 433 12.47 27.71 -2.29
CA GLU A 433 12.91 27.78 -0.90
C GLU A 433 11.80 27.25 0.03
N THR A 434 12.16 26.29 0.87
CA THR A 434 11.23 25.54 1.72
C THR A 434 11.89 25.31 3.07
N PHE A 435 11.10 25.37 4.14
CA PHE A 435 11.57 25.11 5.49
C PHE A 435 11.16 23.70 5.94
N ASP A 436 12.11 22.92 6.45
CA ASP A 436 11.89 21.60 7.03
C ASP A 436 11.77 21.71 8.55
N SER A 437 10.56 21.61 9.07
CA SER A 437 10.25 21.75 10.50
C SER A 437 10.83 20.65 11.38
N SER A 438 11.27 19.53 10.81
CA SER A 438 11.86 18.42 11.58
C SER A 438 13.39 18.47 11.62
N LEU A 439 14.03 19.18 10.70
CA LEU A 439 15.47 19.47 10.73
C LEU A 439 15.78 20.91 11.20
N ASN A 440 14.78 21.79 11.24
CA ASN A 440 14.90 23.22 11.56
C ASN A 440 15.79 23.98 10.55
N GLU A 441 15.73 23.58 9.27
CA GLU A 441 16.58 24.07 8.17
C GLU A 441 15.76 24.58 6.97
N THR A 442 16.27 25.61 6.29
CA THR A 442 15.82 25.93 4.92
C THR A 442 16.58 25.14 3.87
N PHE A 443 15.88 24.70 2.82
CA PHE A 443 16.45 24.00 1.68
C PHE A 443 15.72 24.39 0.39
N ARG A 444 16.33 24.09 -0.76
CA ARG A 444 15.77 24.43 -2.08
C ARG A 444 15.07 23.20 -2.68
N MET A 445 13.79 23.05 -2.35
CA MET A 445 12.97 21.91 -2.75
C MET A 445 12.79 21.85 -4.27
N ARG A 446 13.22 20.75 -4.89
CA ARG A 446 12.86 20.39 -6.27
C ARG A 446 11.77 19.32 -6.28
N ALA A 447 11.03 19.23 -7.39
CA ALA A 447 10.04 18.18 -7.60
C ALA A 447 10.11 17.55 -9.00
N ALA A 448 9.79 16.27 -9.10
CA ALA A 448 9.78 15.49 -10.34
C ALA A 448 8.49 14.67 -10.47
N LEU A 449 7.93 14.58 -11.68
CA LEU A 449 6.79 13.72 -12.00
C LEU A 449 7.32 12.38 -12.56
N MET A 450 7.07 11.29 -11.85
CA MET A 450 7.58 9.94 -12.19
C MET A 450 6.72 9.22 -13.24
N TRP A 451 5.39 9.24 -13.08
CA TRP A 451 4.45 8.56 -13.97
C TRP A 451 3.01 9.07 -13.82
N ILE A 452 2.15 8.68 -14.76
CA ILE A 452 0.73 8.96 -14.78
C ILE A 452 -0.05 7.66 -14.50
N ILE A 453 -1.08 7.75 -13.65
CA ILE A 453 -2.03 6.70 -13.33
C ILE A 453 -3.36 7.04 -14.00
N SER A 454 -3.92 6.08 -14.74
CA SER A 454 -5.22 6.21 -15.40
C SER A 454 -5.80 4.82 -15.68
N ASP A 455 -7.11 4.75 -15.93
CA ASP A 455 -7.68 3.58 -16.58
C ASP A 455 -7.27 3.54 -18.07
N PHE A 456 -7.40 2.39 -18.72
CA PHE A 456 -6.93 2.26 -20.11
C PHE A 456 -7.61 3.24 -21.09
N PRO A 457 -8.92 3.57 -20.97
CA PRO A 457 -9.52 4.72 -21.66
C PRO A 457 -8.90 6.09 -21.33
N GLY A 458 -8.68 6.40 -20.05
CA GLY A 458 -8.14 7.66 -19.56
C GLY A 458 -6.69 7.91 -19.96
N LEU A 459 -5.89 6.86 -20.13
CA LEU A 459 -4.55 6.93 -20.73
C LEU A 459 -4.60 7.66 -22.07
N GLY A 460 -5.57 7.34 -22.92
CA GLY A 460 -5.74 7.95 -24.24
C GLY A 460 -6.19 9.41 -24.21
N ILE A 461 -6.75 9.86 -23.08
CA ILE A 461 -7.10 11.26 -22.85
C ILE A 461 -5.85 12.01 -22.37
N LEU A 462 -5.18 11.52 -21.32
CA LEU A 462 -4.05 12.18 -20.65
C LEU A 462 -2.77 12.23 -21.48
N SER A 463 -2.50 11.19 -22.27
CA SER A 463 -1.27 11.08 -23.09
C SER A 463 -1.52 11.19 -24.59
N GLY A 464 -2.79 11.35 -25.01
CA GLY A 464 -3.18 11.24 -26.41
C GLY A 464 -3.04 9.82 -27.00
N TRP A 465 -2.72 8.81 -26.17
CA TRP A 465 -2.45 7.45 -26.61
C TRP A 465 -3.65 6.80 -27.31
N ASN A 466 -3.33 5.95 -28.27
CA ASN A 466 -4.31 5.22 -29.06
C ASN A 466 -4.79 3.97 -28.31
N THR A 467 -5.90 4.04 -27.59
CA THR A 467 -6.39 2.95 -26.72
C THR A 467 -7.37 1.99 -27.40
N HIS A 468 -7.42 1.98 -28.73
CA HIS A 468 -8.59 1.47 -29.46
C HIS A 468 -8.34 0.75 -30.80
N THR A 469 -7.08 0.62 -31.22
CA THR A 469 -6.69 0.03 -32.52
C THR A 469 -5.80 -1.19 -32.34
N GLY A 470 -5.22 -1.70 -33.42
CA GLY A 470 -4.19 -2.72 -33.38
C GLY A 470 -2.87 -2.21 -32.77
N LEU A 471 -2.66 -0.89 -32.78
CA LEU A 471 -1.49 -0.25 -32.17
C LEU A 471 -1.73 0.14 -30.70
N ALA A 472 -2.70 -0.50 -30.03
CA ALA A 472 -3.10 -0.07 -28.69
C ALA A 472 -2.13 -0.45 -27.56
N CYS A 473 -1.25 -1.43 -27.77
CA CYS A 473 -0.24 -1.81 -26.79
C CYS A 473 0.90 -0.77 -26.77
N PRO A 474 1.17 -0.09 -25.63
CA PRO A 474 2.23 0.91 -25.54
C PRO A 474 3.64 0.32 -25.67
N THR A 475 3.81 -0.94 -25.31
CA THR A 475 5.11 -1.63 -25.37
C THR A 475 5.39 -2.22 -26.75
N CYS A 476 4.39 -2.85 -27.39
CA CYS A 476 4.60 -3.58 -28.66
C CYS A 476 4.26 -2.76 -29.92
N ASN A 477 3.30 -1.84 -29.84
CA ASN A 477 2.87 -0.91 -30.91
C ASN A 477 2.97 -1.50 -32.35
N PHE A 478 3.93 -1.07 -33.18
CA PHE A 478 4.05 -1.51 -34.60
C PHE A 478 4.64 -2.92 -34.79
N ASP A 479 5.33 -3.46 -33.80
CA ASP A 479 5.92 -4.80 -33.86
C ASP A 479 4.89 -5.86 -33.41
N ALA A 480 3.80 -5.45 -32.74
CA ALA A 480 2.61 -6.29 -32.75
C ALA A 480 2.13 -6.46 -34.21
N GLU A 481 1.79 -7.68 -34.60
CA GLU A 481 0.97 -7.96 -35.79
C GLU A 481 -0.48 -8.18 -35.34
N PRO A 482 -1.25 -7.12 -35.03
CA PRO A 482 -2.61 -7.24 -34.56
C PRO A 482 -3.50 -7.72 -35.71
N CYS A 483 -4.06 -8.92 -35.60
CA CYS A 483 -5.01 -9.40 -36.60
C CYS A 483 -6.30 -8.56 -36.49
N ARG A 484 -6.67 -7.84 -37.55
CA ARG A 484 -8.01 -7.27 -37.66
C ARG A 484 -8.96 -8.32 -38.22
N LEU A 485 -9.80 -8.86 -37.35
CA LEU A 485 -10.80 -9.86 -37.74
C LEU A 485 -11.77 -9.24 -38.78
N PRO A 486 -11.91 -9.84 -39.98
CA PRO A 486 -12.49 -9.17 -41.15
C PRO A 486 -13.94 -8.74 -40.95
N HIS A 487 -14.79 -9.58 -40.36
CA HIS A 487 -16.22 -9.27 -40.20
C HIS A 487 -16.56 -8.69 -38.83
N SER A 488 -15.80 -9.05 -37.79
CA SER A 488 -16.00 -8.49 -36.44
C SER A 488 -15.32 -7.13 -36.23
N ARG A 489 -14.42 -6.71 -37.14
CA ARG A 489 -13.67 -5.43 -37.11
C ARG A 489 -12.86 -5.16 -35.83
N LYS A 490 -12.80 -6.11 -34.89
CA LYS A 490 -11.95 -6.08 -33.69
C LYS A 490 -10.49 -6.26 -34.10
N TRP A 491 -9.61 -5.65 -33.31
CA TRP A 491 -8.20 -5.95 -33.30
C TRP A 491 -7.92 -7.03 -32.25
N CYS A 492 -7.19 -8.05 -32.67
CA CYS A 492 -6.81 -9.23 -31.91
C CYS A 492 -5.29 -9.26 -31.76
N PHE A 493 -4.81 -9.45 -30.53
CA PHE A 493 -3.39 -9.44 -30.18
C PHE A 493 -2.97 -10.86 -29.79
N MET A 494 -2.56 -11.66 -30.77
CA MET A 494 -2.07 -13.04 -30.59
C MET A 494 -0.58 -13.13 -30.95
N GLY A 495 -0.02 -14.34 -30.85
CA GLY A 495 1.39 -14.60 -31.13
C GLY A 495 2.26 -14.54 -29.88
N HIS A 496 1.68 -14.76 -28.69
CA HIS A 496 2.43 -14.72 -27.42
C HIS A 496 3.59 -15.72 -27.38
N ARG A 497 3.57 -16.75 -28.24
CA ARG A 497 4.69 -17.68 -28.51
C ARG A 497 6.03 -16.96 -28.80
N ARG A 498 6.01 -15.74 -29.36
CA ARG A 498 7.24 -14.97 -29.66
C ARG A 498 8.01 -14.48 -28.43
N PHE A 499 7.39 -14.50 -27.25
CA PHE A 499 8.05 -14.18 -25.98
C PHE A 499 8.72 -15.41 -25.33
N LEU A 500 8.42 -16.62 -25.82
CA LEU A 500 9.11 -17.85 -25.39
C LEU A 500 10.51 -17.95 -25.99
N SER A 501 11.39 -18.73 -25.36
CA SER A 501 12.72 -19.03 -25.90
C SER A 501 12.65 -19.69 -27.29
N ARG A 502 13.65 -19.48 -28.15
CA ARG A 502 13.66 -19.98 -29.54
C ARG A 502 13.45 -21.50 -29.65
N ASN A 503 13.94 -22.27 -28.68
CA ASN A 503 13.86 -23.72 -28.68
C ASN A 503 12.55 -24.28 -28.09
N HIS A 504 11.60 -23.41 -27.71
CA HIS A 504 10.37 -23.83 -27.03
C HIS A 504 9.40 -24.53 -27.98
N ARG A 505 8.91 -25.73 -27.61
CA ARG A 505 8.05 -26.60 -28.44
C ARG A 505 6.84 -25.89 -29.07
N PHE A 506 6.21 -24.97 -28.34
CA PHE A 506 5.06 -24.21 -28.84
C PHE A 506 5.37 -23.33 -30.07
N ARG A 507 6.59 -22.81 -30.24
CA ARG A 507 6.98 -22.06 -31.45
C ARG A 507 6.89 -22.90 -32.72
N LEU A 508 7.10 -24.21 -32.59
CA LEU A 508 7.06 -25.17 -33.70
C LEU A 508 5.66 -25.76 -33.94
N ASN A 509 4.70 -25.54 -33.04
CA ASN A 509 3.38 -26.15 -33.10
C ASN A 509 2.43 -25.32 -33.98
N ARG A 510 2.23 -25.78 -35.22
CA ARG A 510 1.28 -25.18 -36.17
C ARG A 510 -0.19 -25.50 -35.84
N VAL A 511 -0.46 -26.76 -35.49
CA VAL A 511 -1.82 -27.33 -35.45
C VAL A 511 -2.69 -26.75 -34.34
N ARG A 512 -2.11 -26.48 -33.16
CA ARG A 512 -2.87 -25.98 -31.98
C ARG A 512 -3.00 -24.45 -31.91
N PHE A 513 -2.54 -23.73 -32.94
CA PHE A 513 -2.44 -22.26 -32.95
C PHE A 513 -2.93 -21.69 -34.32
N ASP A 514 -2.20 -20.73 -34.89
CA ASP A 514 -2.50 -19.98 -36.12
C ASP A 514 -2.07 -20.68 -37.43
N GLY A 515 -1.60 -21.94 -37.37
CA GLY A 515 -1.04 -22.65 -38.52
C GLY A 515 0.41 -22.29 -38.87
N SER A 516 1.03 -21.30 -38.20
CA SER A 516 2.38 -20.82 -38.51
C SER A 516 3.45 -21.36 -37.51
N THR A 517 4.72 -21.31 -37.95
CA THR A 517 5.91 -21.55 -37.11
C THR A 517 6.50 -20.21 -36.70
N GLU A 518 6.74 -20.01 -35.40
CA GLU A 518 7.10 -18.71 -34.82
C GLU A 518 8.62 -18.53 -34.68
N GLU A 519 9.24 -18.01 -35.74
CA GLU A 519 10.68 -17.74 -35.81
C GLU A 519 11.09 -16.32 -35.35
N ARG A 520 10.12 -15.43 -35.07
CA ARG A 520 10.42 -14.01 -34.77
C ARG A 520 11.04 -13.83 -33.39
N ASN A 521 11.84 -12.78 -33.26
CA ASN A 521 12.35 -12.31 -31.97
C ASN A 521 11.24 -11.67 -31.13
N PRO A 522 11.43 -11.48 -29.82
CA PRO A 522 10.55 -10.62 -29.00
C PRO A 522 10.42 -9.21 -29.59
N PRO A 523 9.33 -8.47 -29.30
CA PRO A 523 9.10 -7.14 -29.86
C PRO A 523 10.19 -6.12 -29.52
N LEU A 524 10.57 -5.30 -30.50
CA LEU A 524 11.47 -4.16 -30.34
C LEU A 524 10.78 -3.04 -29.56
N LYS A 525 11.41 -2.57 -28.47
CA LYS A 525 10.94 -1.40 -27.70
C LYS A 525 11.10 -0.13 -28.57
N LEU A 526 10.00 0.60 -28.79
CA LEU A 526 9.90 1.73 -29.73
C LEU A 526 10.19 3.10 -29.08
N SER A 527 10.45 4.11 -29.92
CA SER A 527 10.78 5.47 -29.49
C SER A 527 9.59 6.44 -29.59
N GLY A 528 9.69 7.60 -28.93
CA GLY A 528 8.58 8.55 -28.79
C GLY A 528 8.06 9.20 -30.08
N SER A 529 8.77 9.12 -31.20
CA SER A 529 8.37 9.74 -32.47
C SER A 529 7.22 9.03 -33.19
N ASP A 530 6.99 7.75 -32.89
CA ASP A 530 6.35 6.86 -33.86
C ASP A 530 4.82 6.75 -33.66
N ILE A 531 4.29 7.25 -32.54
CA ILE A 531 3.00 6.88 -31.93
C ILE A 531 1.74 7.50 -32.62
N PHE A 532 1.91 8.40 -33.59
CA PHE A 532 0.92 9.45 -33.90
C PHE A 532 -0.38 9.08 -34.69
N ARG A 533 -0.76 7.80 -34.94
CA ARG A 533 -1.92 7.48 -35.83
C ARG A 533 -2.73 6.23 -35.44
N GLN A 534 -4.08 6.31 -35.34
CA GLN A 534 -5.14 5.37 -35.84
C GLN A 534 -6.53 5.39 -35.08
N PRO A 535 -7.64 4.82 -35.64
CA PRO A 535 -8.99 4.72 -34.99
C PRO A 535 -9.75 3.32 -34.95
N LYS A 536 -10.89 3.29 -34.23
CA LYS A 536 -11.67 2.21 -33.50
C LYS A 536 -12.40 1.01 -34.22
N SER A 537 -12.37 -0.20 -33.58
CA SER A 537 -13.49 -1.17 -33.17
C SER A 537 -14.49 -1.86 -34.19
N LYS A 538 -15.45 -2.81 -33.90
CA LYS A 538 -15.90 -3.70 -32.75
C LYS A 538 -16.87 -4.88 -33.17
N ASP A 539 -17.08 -5.93 -32.32
CA ASP A 539 -17.46 -7.37 -32.57
C ASP A 539 -18.93 -7.87 -32.33
N ASN A 540 -19.38 -8.94 -33.03
CA ASN A 540 -20.66 -9.69 -32.90
C ASN A 540 -20.64 -11.13 -33.54
N LEU A 541 -21.82 -11.75 -33.77
CA LEU A 541 -22.08 -13.09 -34.36
C LEU A 541 -21.16 -13.48 -35.54
N ASN A 542 -20.73 -12.50 -36.32
CA ASN A 542 -19.92 -12.72 -37.51
C ASN A 542 -18.60 -13.45 -37.21
N VAL A 543 -17.98 -13.27 -36.03
CA VAL A 543 -16.74 -13.99 -35.60
C VAL A 543 -16.80 -15.50 -35.82
N ARG A 544 -17.98 -16.12 -35.71
CA ARG A 544 -18.14 -17.56 -35.92
C ARG A 544 -17.95 -17.95 -37.40
N LYS A 545 -18.25 -17.05 -38.33
CA LYS A 545 -17.96 -17.20 -39.76
C LYS A 545 -16.48 -16.91 -40.06
N ASP A 546 -15.86 -15.92 -39.39
CA ASP A 546 -14.41 -15.64 -39.50
C ASP A 546 -13.59 -16.92 -39.21
N LEU A 547 -13.94 -17.70 -38.17
CA LEU A 547 -13.26 -18.98 -37.85
C LEU A 547 -13.35 -20.03 -38.98
N LYS A 548 -14.52 -20.12 -39.65
CA LYS A 548 -14.75 -21.04 -40.78
C LYS A 548 -13.97 -20.62 -42.02
N GLU A 549 -13.87 -19.31 -42.26
CA GLU A 549 -13.12 -18.72 -43.38
C GLU A 549 -11.59 -18.78 -43.16
N MET A 550 -11.12 -18.66 -41.92
CA MET A 550 -9.69 -18.78 -41.56
C MET A 550 -9.19 -20.23 -41.44
N GLY A 551 -10.06 -21.24 -41.63
CA GLY A 551 -9.66 -22.66 -41.63
C GLY A 551 -9.24 -23.23 -40.26
N ILE A 552 -9.50 -22.51 -39.17
CA ILE A 552 -9.08 -22.87 -37.81
C ILE A 552 -10.29 -23.19 -36.92
N ARG A 553 -10.09 -24.06 -35.91
CA ARG A 553 -11.10 -24.41 -34.89
C ARG A 553 -12.44 -24.89 -35.47
N GLN A 554 -12.40 -25.99 -36.23
CA GLN A 554 -13.58 -26.67 -36.79
C GLN A 554 -14.68 -26.97 -35.75
N ASP A 555 -14.29 -27.21 -34.49
CA ASP A 555 -15.15 -27.41 -33.33
C ASP A 555 -16.09 -26.23 -33.01
N LEU A 556 -15.78 -25.02 -33.51
CA LEU A 556 -16.50 -23.78 -33.21
C LEU A 556 -17.26 -23.18 -34.40
N TRP A 557 -17.33 -23.91 -35.52
CA TRP A 557 -17.98 -23.45 -36.75
C TRP A 557 -19.52 -23.43 -36.62
N PRO A 558 -20.21 -22.49 -37.28
CA PRO A 558 -21.66 -22.49 -37.37
C PRO A 558 -22.17 -23.49 -38.41
N ASP A 559 -23.33 -24.09 -38.09
CA ASP A 559 -24.14 -24.86 -39.03
C ASP A 559 -24.81 -23.95 -40.07
N ASP A 560 -25.37 -24.56 -41.11
CA ASP A 560 -25.95 -23.84 -42.25
C ASP A 560 -27.25 -23.07 -41.89
N ASN A 561 -27.80 -23.30 -40.69
CA ASN A 561 -28.92 -22.56 -40.11
C ASN A 561 -28.48 -21.45 -39.14
N GLY A 562 -27.17 -21.22 -38.97
CA GLY A 562 -26.61 -20.19 -38.12
C GLY A 562 -26.64 -20.48 -36.62
N ARG A 563 -26.94 -21.73 -36.21
CA ARG A 563 -26.66 -22.20 -34.85
C ARG A 563 -25.21 -22.69 -34.79
N TYR A 564 -24.64 -22.70 -33.59
CA TYR A 564 -23.26 -23.13 -33.37
C TYR A 564 -23.15 -23.72 -31.97
N HIS A 565 -22.24 -24.69 -31.81
CA HIS A 565 -21.95 -25.24 -30.51
C HIS A 565 -21.32 -24.17 -29.60
N LEU A 566 -21.75 -24.18 -28.34
CA LEU A 566 -21.18 -23.31 -27.31
C LEU A 566 -19.70 -23.68 -27.12
N ALA A 567 -18.81 -22.68 -27.11
CA ALA A 567 -17.37 -22.93 -26.99
C ALA A 567 -17.03 -23.69 -25.70
N LEU A 568 -15.95 -24.47 -25.69
CA LEU A 568 -15.63 -25.48 -24.67
C LEU A 568 -15.58 -24.98 -23.20
N PHE A 569 -15.45 -23.67 -22.99
CA PHE A 569 -15.50 -22.97 -21.69
C PHE A 569 -16.87 -22.37 -21.32
N SER A 570 -17.93 -22.67 -22.09
CA SER A 570 -19.25 -22.07 -21.95
C SER A 570 -20.10 -22.81 -20.93
N LEU A 571 -20.39 -22.15 -19.80
CA LEU A 571 -21.30 -22.68 -18.80
C LEU A 571 -22.73 -22.88 -19.38
N THR A 572 -23.26 -24.09 -19.19
CA THR A 572 -24.68 -24.48 -19.42
C THR A 572 -25.61 -23.69 -18.50
N ARG A 573 -26.94 -23.77 -18.65
CA ARG A 573 -27.85 -23.09 -17.71
C ARG A 573 -27.67 -23.58 -16.27
N ASP A 574 -27.49 -24.88 -16.08
CA ASP A 574 -27.34 -25.48 -14.76
C ASP A 574 -25.97 -25.17 -14.14
N THR A 575 -24.89 -25.21 -14.91
CA THR A 575 -23.56 -24.79 -14.40
C THR A 575 -23.46 -23.27 -14.20
N LYS A 576 -24.19 -22.44 -14.98
CA LYS A 576 -24.36 -21.00 -14.67
C LYS A 576 -25.09 -20.80 -13.35
N ARG A 577 -26.19 -21.51 -13.12
CA ARG A 577 -26.93 -21.44 -11.85
C ARG A 577 -26.06 -21.87 -10.67
N LEU A 578 -25.23 -22.89 -10.85
CA LEU A 578 -24.30 -23.38 -9.85
C LEU A 578 -23.17 -22.37 -9.55
N PHE A 579 -22.53 -21.82 -10.60
CA PHE A 579 -21.54 -20.74 -10.50
C PHE A 579 -22.08 -19.52 -9.74
N LEU A 580 -23.28 -19.06 -10.12
CA LEU A 580 -23.95 -17.92 -9.47
C LEU A 580 -24.36 -18.25 -8.03
N LYS A 581 -24.84 -19.47 -7.75
CA LYS A 581 -25.15 -19.94 -6.39
C LYS A 581 -23.90 -19.95 -5.50
N THR A 582 -22.74 -20.37 -6.00
CA THR A 582 -21.46 -20.26 -5.26
C THR A 582 -21.17 -18.79 -4.93
N LEU A 583 -21.13 -17.90 -5.92
CA LEU A 583 -20.86 -16.46 -5.70
C LEU A 583 -21.89 -15.76 -4.80
N LYS A 584 -23.14 -16.23 -4.80
CA LYS A 584 -24.23 -15.70 -3.96
C LYS A 584 -24.16 -16.18 -2.51
N ASN A 585 -23.65 -17.39 -2.28
CA ASN A 585 -23.53 -18.01 -0.96
C ASN A 585 -22.24 -17.62 -0.23
N VAL A 586 -21.21 -17.15 -0.94
CA VAL A 586 -19.95 -16.67 -0.33
C VAL A 586 -20.23 -15.56 0.70
N LEU A 587 -19.81 -15.81 1.94
CA LEU A 587 -19.78 -14.83 3.02
C LEU A 587 -18.32 -14.53 3.36
N VAL A 588 -17.90 -13.28 3.16
CA VAL A 588 -16.55 -12.80 3.48
C VAL A 588 -16.51 -12.08 4.84
N PRO A 589 -15.32 -11.86 5.44
CA PRO A 589 -15.18 -11.06 6.65
C PRO A 589 -15.60 -9.60 6.49
N ASP A 590 -15.97 -8.97 7.61
CA ASP A 590 -16.26 -7.53 7.64
C ASP A 590 -15.08 -6.68 7.13
N GLY A 591 -15.34 -5.83 6.14
CA GLY A 591 -14.35 -4.91 5.56
C GLY A 591 -13.54 -5.45 4.36
N TYR A 592 -13.74 -6.71 3.96
CA TYR A 592 -12.99 -7.37 2.89
C TYR A 592 -13.44 -6.97 1.45
N SER A 593 -14.69 -7.24 1.09
CA SER A 593 -15.29 -6.86 -0.20
C SER A 593 -16.68 -6.25 -0.02
N SER A 594 -17.33 -5.80 -1.11
CA SER A 594 -18.76 -5.50 -1.07
C SER A 594 -19.59 -6.79 -1.00
N ASN A 595 -20.90 -6.67 -0.74
CA ASN A 595 -21.78 -7.83 -0.66
C ASN A 595 -22.12 -8.36 -2.06
N ILE A 596 -21.26 -9.24 -2.58
CA ILE A 596 -21.33 -9.85 -3.92
C ILE A 596 -22.69 -10.50 -4.17
N SER A 597 -23.36 -11.07 -3.15
CA SER A 597 -24.70 -11.66 -3.31
C SER A 597 -25.78 -10.68 -3.81
N ARG A 598 -25.58 -9.36 -3.66
CA ARG A 598 -26.48 -8.31 -4.21
C ARG A 598 -26.23 -8.03 -5.68
N CYS A 599 -25.06 -8.41 -6.21
CA CYS A 599 -24.67 -8.24 -7.60
C CYS A 599 -25.11 -9.42 -8.48
N VAL A 600 -25.51 -10.54 -7.87
CA VAL A 600 -25.93 -11.78 -8.55
C VAL A 600 -27.45 -11.78 -8.77
N ASP A 601 -27.87 -11.81 -10.04
CA ASP A 601 -29.26 -12.04 -10.45
C ASP A 601 -29.41 -13.50 -10.93
N ASP A 602 -29.96 -14.34 -10.06
CA ASP A 602 -30.24 -15.75 -10.34
C ASP A 602 -31.33 -15.96 -11.41
N VAL A 603 -32.23 -14.99 -11.59
CA VAL A 603 -33.39 -15.09 -12.49
C VAL A 603 -32.97 -14.79 -13.92
N GLN A 604 -32.12 -13.76 -14.11
CA GLN A 604 -31.57 -13.42 -15.43
C GLN A 604 -30.24 -14.12 -15.74
N HIS A 605 -29.66 -14.85 -14.79
CA HIS A 605 -28.30 -15.41 -14.84
C HIS A 605 -27.22 -14.37 -15.18
N LYS A 606 -27.27 -13.22 -14.50
CA LYS A 606 -26.37 -12.09 -14.73
C LYS A 606 -25.65 -11.68 -13.44
N ILE A 607 -24.49 -11.07 -13.61
CA ILE A 607 -23.81 -10.33 -12.54
C ILE A 607 -23.77 -8.86 -12.97
N SER A 608 -24.18 -7.95 -12.08
CA SER A 608 -24.21 -6.51 -12.36
C SER A 608 -24.02 -5.68 -11.09
N GLY A 609 -23.50 -4.45 -11.23
CA GLY A 609 -23.26 -3.56 -10.09
C GLY A 609 -22.02 -3.89 -9.24
N LEU A 610 -21.13 -4.77 -9.71
CA LEU A 610 -19.79 -4.96 -9.12
C LEU A 610 -18.99 -3.66 -9.21
N LYS A 611 -18.15 -3.39 -8.20
CA LYS A 611 -17.13 -2.35 -8.24
C LYS A 611 -15.80 -2.93 -8.74
N SER A 612 -14.87 -2.07 -9.19
CA SER A 612 -13.53 -2.45 -9.64
C SER A 612 -12.81 -3.37 -8.62
N HIS A 613 -12.86 -3.03 -7.33
CA HIS A 613 -12.36 -3.86 -6.23
C HIS A 613 -13.03 -5.24 -6.13
N ASP A 614 -14.34 -5.34 -6.35
CA ASP A 614 -15.06 -6.61 -6.26
C ASP A 614 -14.72 -7.53 -7.43
N CYS A 615 -14.45 -6.97 -8.62
CA CYS A 615 -13.93 -7.71 -9.77
C CYS A 615 -12.54 -8.31 -9.49
N HIS A 616 -11.68 -7.59 -8.77
CA HIS A 616 -10.38 -8.09 -8.33
C HIS A 616 -10.50 -9.25 -7.33
N ILE A 617 -11.31 -9.10 -6.28
CA ILE A 617 -11.58 -10.20 -5.34
C ILE A 617 -12.17 -11.43 -6.04
N ILE A 618 -13.04 -11.23 -7.05
CA ILE A 618 -13.53 -12.33 -7.87
C ILE A 618 -12.39 -12.98 -8.65
N MET A 619 -11.57 -12.21 -9.36
CA MET A 619 -10.52 -12.77 -10.22
C MET A 619 -9.35 -13.38 -9.44
N GLU A 620 -8.91 -12.77 -8.34
CA GLU A 620 -7.77 -13.24 -7.52
C GLU A 620 -8.13 -14.41 -6.58
N GLN A 621 -9.40 -14.59 -6.20
CA GLN A 621 -9.81 -15.57 -5.18
C GLN A 621 -11.05 -16.41 -5.53
N LEU A 622 -12.16 -15.77 -5.91
CA LEU A 622 -13.46 -16.48 -5.98
C LEU A 622 -13.71 -17.21 -7.31
N LEU A 623 -13.13 -16.74 -8.40
CA LEU A 623 -13.28 -17.33 -9.74
C LEU A 623 -12.69 -18.75 -9.78
N PRO A 624 -11.45 -19.01 -9.31
CA PRO A 624 -10.92 -20.37 -9.14
C PRO A 624 -11.86 -21.29 -8.36
N LEU A 625 -12.33 -20.83 -7.20
CA LEU A 625 -13.24 -21.58 -6.33
C LEU A 625 -14.61 -21.88 -6.98
N ALA A 626 -15.08 -20.97 -7.83
CA ALA A 626 -16.36 -21.10 -8.52
C ALA A 626 -16.30 -21.97 -9.78
N ILE A 627 -15.16 -22.05 -10.49
CA ILE A 627 -15.02 -22.85 -11.73
C ILE A 627 -14.51 -24.27 -11.52
N ARG A 628 -13.86 -24.56 -10.38
CA ARG A 628 -13.09 -25.80 -10.14
C ARG A 628 -13.80 -27.13 -10.40
N ASN A 629 -15.13 -27.16 -10.29
CA ASN A 629 -16.00 -28.31 -10.50
C ASN A 629 -16.98 -28.12 -11.69
N LEU A 630 -16.80 -27.09 -12.52
CA LEU A 630 -17.75 -26.68 -13.58
C LEU A 630 -17.20 -26.76 -15.01
N LEU A 631 -15.88 -26.65 -15.18
CA LEU A 631 -15.21 -26.61 -16.48
C LEU A 631 -14.23 -27.78 -16.62
N PRO A 632 -13.94 -28.23 -17.85
CA PRO A 632 -12.97 -29.31 -18.09
C PRO A 632 -11.59 -29.00 -17.48
N ASN A 633 -10.90 -30.02 -16.98
CA ASN A 633 -9.67 -29.85 -16.20
C ASN A 633 -8.62 -28.94 -16.88
N HIS A 634 -8.34 -29.10 -18.18
CA HIS A 634 -7.37 -28.26 -18.89
C HIS A 634 -7.81 -26.77 -19.00
N VAL A 635 -9.11 -26.49 -19.07
CA VAL A 635 -9.66 -25.11 -19.06
C VAL A 635 -9.55 -24.53 -17.66
N THR A 636 -9.99 -25.29 -16.65
CA THR A 636 -9.90 -24.91 -15.24
C THR A 636 -8.45 -24.61 -14.85
N ALA A 637 -7.52 -25.50 -15.21
CA ALA A 637 -6.10 -25.36 -14.90
C ALA A 637 -5.53 -24.02 -15.42
N THR A 638 -5.75 -23.75 -16.71
CA THR A 638 -5.28 -22.53 -17.37
C THR A 638 -5.90 -21.26 -16.76
N LEU A 639 -7.16 -21.31 -16.32
CA LEU A 639 -7.83 -20.20 -15.66
C LEU A 639 -7.38 -20.00 -14.20
N VAL A 640 -7.16 -21.07 -13.43
CA VAL A 640 -6.65 -20.99 -12.06
C VAL A 640 -5.22 -20.44 -12.06
N GLU A 641 -4.39 -20.86 -13.00
CA GLU A 641 -3.04 -20.32 -13.20
C GLU A 641 -3.07 -18.82 -13.60
N PHE A 642 -3.98 -18.42 -14.48
CA PHE A 642 -4.18 -17.01 -14.83
C PHE A 642 -4.65 -16.16 -13.62
N CYS A 643 -5.50 -16.71 -12.76
CA CYS A 643 -5.88 -16.08 -11.48
C CYS A 643 -4.70 -16.03 -10.48
N SER A 644 -3.87 -17.08 -10.45
CA SER A 644 -2.65 -17.17 -9.63
C SER A 644 -1.67 -16.05 -9.97
N PHE A 645 -1.48 -15.80 -11.27
CA PHE A 645 -0.62 -14.73 -11.77
C PHE A 645 -0.96 -13.37 -11.17
N PHE A 646 -2.23 -12.97 -11.20
CA PHE A 646 -2.66 -11.70 -10.62
C PHE A 646 -2.59 -11.72 -9.09
N LYS A 647 -2.93 -12.84 -8.43
CA LYS A 647 -2.81 -12.97 -6.97
C LYS A 647 -1.36 -12.73 -6.50
N ALA A 648 -0.36 -13.24 -7.23
CA ALA A 648 1.06 -12.96 -6.97
C ALA A 648 1.42 -11.49 -7.25
N LEU A 649 1.12 -11.01 -8.46
CA LEU A 649 1.46 -9.66 -8.92
C LEU A 649 0.87 -8.54 -8.03
N CYS A 650 -0.34 -8.76 -7.51
CA CYS A 650 -1.08 -7.81 -6.69
C CYS A 650 -0.69 -7.84 -5.20
N SER A 651 0.36 -8.60 -4.82
CA SER A 651 0.89 -8.61 -3.46
C SER A 651 1.38 -7.22 -2.99
N LYS A 652 1.49 -7.07 -1.66
CA LYS A 652 2.07 -5.87 -1.03
C LYS A 652 3.60 -5.85 -1.10
N SER A 653 4.20 -7.04 -1.08
CA SER A 653 5.64 -7.31 -1.12
C SER A 653 5.92 -8.20 -2.33
N LEU A 654 6.96 -7.86 -3.11
CA LEU A 654 7.33 -8.56 -4.34
C LEU A 654 8.85 -8.86 -4.33
N ASN A 655 9.22 -10.12 -4.52
CA ASN A 655 10.60 -10.54 -4.75
C ASN A 655 10.94 -10.44 -6.25
N LEU A 656 12.18 -10.06 -6.57
CA LEU A 656 12.67 -10.00 -7.95
C LEU A 656 12.74 -11.38 -8.62
N GLU A 657 13.14 -12.42 -7.87
CA GLU A 657 13.25 -13.80 -8.37
C GLU A 657 11.87 -14.37 -8.74
N ASP A 658 10.88 -14.19 -7.84
CA ASP A 658 9.50 -14.61 -8.08
C ASP A 658 8.90 -13.89 -9.29
N LEU A 659 9.19 -12.60 -9.48
CA LEU A 659 8.74 -11.84 -10.66
C LEU A 659 9.32 -12.43 -11.96
N GLU A 660 10.56 -12.91 -11.97
CA GLU A 660 11.14 -13.55 -13.17
C GLU A 660 10.49 -14.89 -13.50
N MET A 661 10.19 -15.70 -12.49
CA MET A 661 9.36 -16.91 -12.66
C MET A 661 7.96 -16.54 -13.16
N LEU A 662 7.35 -15.50 -12.61
CA LEU A 662 6.01 -15.02 -12.96
C LEU A 662 5.91 -14.54 -14.42
N GLN A 663 6.95 -13.86 -14.93
CA GLN A 663 7.03 -13.42 -16.33
C GLN A 663 7.07 -14.62 -17.29
N ASN A 664 7.81 -15.67 -16.95
CA ASN A 664 7.85 -16.90 -17.75
C ASN A 664 6.50 -17.64 -17.72
N ARG A 665 5.88 -17.74 -16.53
CA ARG A 665 4.56 -18.36 -16.34
C ARG A 665 3.47 -17.67 -17.16
N ILE A 666 3.35 -16.34 -17.12
CA ILE A 666 2.27 -15.64 -17.84
C ILE A 666 2.36 -15.81 -19.36
N VAL A 667 3.58 -15.87 -19.93
CA VAL A 667 3.76 -16.14 -21.37
C VAL A 667 3.24 -17.53 -21.74
N VAL A 668 3.57 -18.55 -20.94
CA VAL A 668 3.08 -19.93 -21.14
C VAL A 668 1.56 -20.01 -20.97
N THR A 669 1.01 -19.37 -19.93
CA THR A 669 -0.43 -19.30 -19.68
C THR A 669 -1.18 -18.59 -20.81
N LEU A 670 -0.65 -17.50 -21.36
CA LEU A 670 -1.22 -16.83 -22.54
C LEU A 670 -1.20 -17.73 -23.79
N CYS A 671 -0.16 -18.55 -23.99
CA CYS A 671 -0.14 -19.53 -25.07
C CYS A 671 -1.20 -20.64 -24.88
N HIS A 672 -1.39 -21.13 -23.65
CA HIS A 672 -2.48 -22.07 -23.36
C HIS A 672 -3.86 -21.43 -23.53
N LEU A 673 -4.02 -20.16 -23.14
CA LEU A 673 -5.24 -19.41 -23.44
C LEU A 673 -5.47 -19.32 -24.95
N GLU A 674 -4.45 -19.04 -25.78
CA GLU A 674 -4.57 -18.98 -27.25
C GLU A 674 -5.06 -20.31 -27.85
N MET A 675 -4.62 -21.44 -27.29
CA MET A 675 -5.08 -22.77 -27.72
C MET A 675 -6.56 -23.01 -27.37
N LEU A 676 -7.04 -22.49 -26.24
CA LEU A 676 -8.40 -22.75 -25.72
C LEU A 676 -9.45 -21.75 -26.22
N PHE A 677 -9.17 -20.45 -26.10
CA PHE A 677 -10.12 -19.35 -26.30
C PHE A 677 -10.08 -18.82 -27.75
N PRO A 678 -11.21 -18.33 -28.28
CA PRO A 678 -11.25 -17.78 -29.64
C PRO A 678 -10.44 -16.47 -29.73
N PRO A 679 -9.86 -16.13 -30.91
CA PRO A 679 -9.11 -14.89 -31.15
C PRO A 679 -9.78 -13.61 -30.62
N SER A 680 -11.12 -13.54 -30.66
CA SER A 680 -11.91 -12.41 -30.15
C SER A 680 -11.75 -12.11 -28.64
N PHE A 681 -11.19 -13.06 -27.86
CA PHE A 681 -10.85 -12.92 -26.44
C PHE A 681 -9.58 -12.09 -26.24
N PHE A 682 -8.60 -12.21 -27.14
CA PHE A 682 -7.28 -11.55 -27.10
C PHE A 682 -7.36 -10.08 -27.50
N THR A 683 -8.10 -9.33 -26.71
CA THR A 683 -8.08 -7.86 -26.73
C THR A 683 -6.76 -7.34 -26.16
N VAL A 684 -6.46 -6.07 -26.39
CA VAL A 684 -5.28 -5.40 -25.80
C VAL A 684 -5.19 -5.60 -24.28
N MET A 685 -6.32 -5.65 -23.55
CA MET A 685 -6.32 -5.88 -22.10
C MET A 685 -5.77 -7.26 -21.68
N VAL A 686 -5.96 -8.28 -22.52
CA VAL A 686 -5.38 -9.63 -22.28
C VAL A 686 -3.91 -9.62 -22.65
N HIS A 687 -3.55 -9.00 -23.77
CA HIS A 687 -2.17 -8.89 -24.22
C HIS A 687 -1.27 -8.10 -23.24
N LEU A 688 -1.77 -6.99 -22.67
CA LEU A 688 -1.04 -6.20 -21.67
C LEU A 688 -0.58 -7.01 -20.45
N THR A 689 -1.24 -8.13 -20.13
CA THR A 689 -0.81 -8.99 -19.01
C THR A 689 0.61 -9.52 -19.16
N VAL A 690 1.11 -9.66 -20.39
CA VAL A 690 2.50 -10.07 -20.68
C VAL A 690 3.54 -9.01 -20.32
N HIS A 691 3.12 -7.76 -20.04
CA HIS A 691 4.00 -6.64 -19.68
C HIS A 691 3.88 -6.23 -18.19
N LEU A 692 2.87 -6.73 -17.47
CA LEU A 692 2.59 -6.26 -16.10
C LEU A 692 3.71 -6.56 -15.09
N VAL A 693 4.48 -7.63 -15.29
CA VAL A 693 5.63 -7.94 -14.41
C VAL A 693 6.75 -6.92 -14.63
N GLU A 694 7.07 -6.58 -15.88
CA GLU A 694 8.03 -5.52 -16.20
C GLU A 694 7.56 -4.17 -15.60
N GLU A 695 6.26 -3.85 -15.72
CA GLU A 695 5.68 -2.66 -15.08
C GLU A 695 5.79 -2.70 -13.54
N ALA A 696 5.71 -3.88 -12.90
CA ALA A 696 5.89 -4.06 -11.46
C ALA A 696 7.36 -3.91 -11.04
N LYS A 697 8.31 -4.46 -11.81
CA LYS A 697 9.75 -4.24 -11.62
C LYS A 697 10.12 -2.76 -11.72
N LEU A 698 9.58 -2.06 -12.73
CA LEU A 698 9.83 -0.64 -12.96
C LEU A 698 9.22 0.26 -11.86
N GLY A 699 7.91 0.15 -11.61
CA GLY A 699 7.15 1.10 -10.76
C GLY A 699 6.81 0.61 -9.35
N GLY A 700 7.34 -0.54 -8.92
CA GLY A 700 7.02 -1.15 -7.62
C GLY A 700 5.60 -1.73 -7.53
N PRO A 701 5.09 -2.03 -6.33
CA PRO A 701 3.85 -2.79 -6.16
C PRO A 701 2.63 -2.07 -6.76
N VAL A 702 1.75 -2.83 -7.43
CA VAL A 702 0.69 -2.28 -8.28
C VAL A 702 -0.30 -1.40 -7.49
N HIS A 703 -0.47 -1.65 -6.19
CA HIS A 703 -1.45 -0.96 -5.35
C HIS A 703 -1.20 0.56 -5.16
N TYR A 704 0.04 1.04 -5.39
CA TYR A 704 0.38 2.48 -5.45
C TYR A 704 0.02 3.16 -6.77
N ARG A 705 -0.41 2.36 -7.76
CA ARG A 705 -0.79 2.77 -9.12
C ARG A 705 -2.21 2.31 -9.48
N TYR A 706 -3.01 1.90 -8.50
CA TYR A 706 -4.42 1.61 -8.69
C TYR A 706 -5.26 2.88 -8.78
N MET A 707 -6.31 2.82 -9.61
CA MET A 707 -7.35 3.85 -9.66
C MET A 707 -8.32 3.79 -8.46
N TYR A 708 -8.40 2.72 -7.67
CA TYR A 708 -9.43 2.61 -6.61
C TYR A 708 -9.36 3.69 -5.51
N PRO A 709 -8.19 4.14 -5.04
CA PRO A 709 -8.10 5.29 -4.14
C PRO A 709 -8.65 6.54 -4.81
N ILE A 710 -8.29 6.78 -6.08
CA ILE A 710 -8.75 7.92 -6.87
C ILE A 710 -10.27 7.86 -7.09
N GLU A 711 -10.83 6.73 -7.55
CA GLU A 711 -12.28 6.51 -7.70
C GLU A 711 -13.06 6.77 -6.39
N ARG A 712 -12.48 6.43 -5.23
CA ARG A 712 -13.06 6.73 -3.92
C ARG A 712 -13.05 8.22 -3.63
N GLU A 713 -11.98 8.94 -3.96
CA GLU A 713 -11.95 10.41 -3.89
C GLU A 713 -12.95 11.06 -4.86
N LEU A 714 -13.11 10.55 -6.08
CA LEU A 714 -14.18 11.01 -6.99
C LEU A 714 -15.57 10.77 -6.38
N GLY A 715 -15.73 9.70 -5.60
CA GLY A 715 -16.92 9.43 -4.79
C GLY A 715 -17.12 10.43 -3.66
N HIS A 716 -16.04 10.81 -2.98
CA HIS A 716 -16.00 11.76 -1.87
C HIS A 716 -16.26 13.20 -2.33
N LEU A 717 -15.61 13.66 -3.40
CA LEU A 717 -15.82 14.99 -4.00
C LEU A 717 -17.29 15.22 -4.42
N LYS A 718 -18.04 14.18 -4.79
CA LYS A 718 -19.49 14.31 -5.06
C LYS A 718 -20.28 14.77 -3.83
N THR A 719 -19.85 14.43 -2.62
CA THR A 719 -20.52 14.83 -1.37
C THR A 719 -20.46 16.34 -1.14
N PHE A 720 -19.45 17.03 -1.69
CA PHE A 720 -19.30 18.48 -1.62
C PHE A 720 -20.27 19.24 -2.55
N VAL A 721 -20.98 18.57 -3.47
CA VAL A 721 -21.90 19.22 -4.42
C VAL A 721 -23.22 19.61 -3.75
N GLN A 722 -23.17 20.63 -2.88
CA GLN A 722 -24.36 21.22 -2.26
C GLN A 722 -25.15 22.08 -3.26
N ASN A 723 -24.47 22.91 -4.06
CA ASN A 723 -25.12 23.76 -5.06
C ASN A 723 -24.99 23.16 -6.47
N LYS A 724 -26.03 22.46 -6.92
CA LYS A 724 -26.11 21.86 -8.26
C LYS A 724 -25.99 22.86 -9.42
N ALA A 725 -26.14 24.17 -9.19
CA ALA A 725 -25.95 25.18 -10.24
C ALA A 725 -24.48 25.57 -10.48
N GLN A 726 -23.57 25.25 -9.55
CA GLN A 726 -22.13 25.51 -9.65
C GLN A 726 -21.30 24.38 -9.00
N PRO A 727 -21.36 23.14 -9.55
CA PRO A 727 -20.80 21.97 -8.89
C PRO A 727 -19.28 22.10 -8.64
N GLU A 728 -18.50 22.58 -9.62
CA GLU A 728 -17.05 22.79 -9.45
C GLU A 728 -16.73 23.83 -8.37
N GLY A 729 -17.62 24.81 -8.17
CA GLY A 729 -17.50 25.78 -7.09
C GLY A 729 -17.68 25.14 -5.72
N SER A 730 -18.76 24.36 -5.56
CA SER A 730 -19.01 23.64 -4.30
C SER A 730 -17.93 22.61 -3.98
N ILE A 731 -17.39 21.92 -4.98
CA ILE A 731 -16.28 20.96 -4.79
C ILE A 731 -15.01 21.69 -4.30
N ALA A 732 -14.61 22.79 -4.95
CA ALA A 732 -13.42 23.54 -4.54
C ALA A 732 -13.54 24.13 -3.12
N GLU A 733 -14.71 24.69 -2.79
CA GLU A 733 -14.99 25.24 -1.45
C GLU A 733 -15.06 24.17 -0.36
N GLY A 734 -15.49 22.95 -0.70
CA GLY A 734 -15.48 21.79 0.20
C GLY A 734 -14.07 21.25 0.42
N TYR A 735 -13.28 21.11 -0.66
CA TYR A 735 -11.90 20.66 -0.60
C TYR A 735 -11.01 21.63 0.21
N LEU A 736 -11.12 22.96 0.02
CA LEU A 736 -10.37 23.92 0.83
C LEU A 736 -10.66 23.79 2.33
N ALA A 737 -11.94 23.67 2.70
CA ALA A 737 -12.33 23.48 4.09
C ALA A 737 -11.78 22.17 4.67
N GLU A 738 -11.82 21.10 3.88
CA GLU A 738 -11.26 19.80 4.26
C GLU A 738 -9.73 19.83 4.41
N GLU A 739 -9.02 20.52 3.52
CA GLU A 739 -7.56 20.70 3.55
C GLU A 739 -7.14 21.46 4.83
N SER A 740 -7.78 22.60 5.13
CA SER A 740 -7.56 23.35 6.37
C SER A 740 -7.84 22.51 7.62
N LEU A 741 -9.00 21.84 7.70
CA LEU A 741 -9.34 21.03 8.87
C LEU A 741 -8.41 19.83 9.03
N THR A 742 -8.00 19.20 7.93
CA THR A 742 -7.04 18.09 7.96
C THR A 742 -5.72 18.57 8.55
N PHE A 743 -5.23 19.76 8.17
CA PHE A 743 -4.07 20.37 8.81
C PHE A 743 -4.29 20.63 10.31
N CYS A 744 -5.35 21.35 10.71
CA CYS A 744 -5.62 21.64 12.12
C CYS A 744 -5.74 20.38 12.98
N SER A 745 -6.34 19.33 12.44
CA SER A 745 -6.62 18.08 13.15
C SER A 745 -5.39 17.25 13.51
N ARG A 746 -4.18 17.70 13.13
CA ARG A 746 -2.89 17.15 13.56
C ARG A 746 -2.41 17.67 14.93
N TYR A 747 -3.04 18.74 15.44
CA TYR A 747 -2.68 19.44 16.69
C TYR A 747 -3.83 19.43 17.71
N ILE A 748 -4.89 18.64 17.46
CA ILE A 748 -6.07 18.52 18.32
C ILE A 748 -6.17 17.07 18.80
N GLU A 749 -6.04 16.88 20.11
CA GLU A 749 -6.03 15.55 20.73
C GLU A 749 -7.35 15.25 21.47
N ASP A 750 -8.05 16.27 22.00
CA ASP A 750 -9.26 16.09 22.85
C ASP A 750 -10.54 15.61 22.12
N ILE A 751 -10.55 15.59 20.78
CA ILE A 751 -11.72 15.27 19.96
C ILE A 751 -11.35 14.20 18.94
N GLU A 752 -12.30 13.33 18.56
CA GLU A 752 -12.14 12.36 17.46
C GLU A 752 -11.81 13.08 16.15
N THR A 753 -10.53 13.14 15.79
CA THR A 753 -9.99 13.63 14.52
C THR A 753 -9.86 12.52 13.49
N ARG A 754 -9.59 12.88 12.24
CA ARG A 754 -9.32 11.91 11.17
C ARG A 754 -8.07 11.07 11.41
N PHE A 755 -7.17 11.51 12.30
CA PHE A 755 -5.90 10.86 12.60
C PHE A 755 -5.95 10.02 13.88
N ASN A 756 -6.67 10.48 14.93
CA ASN A 756 -6.82 9.72 16.18
C ASN A 756 -8.06 8.81 16.21
N ARG A 757 -8.98 8.92 15.24
CA ARG A 757 -10.15 8.02 15.09
C ARG A 757 -9.70 6.57 15.10
N GLN A 758 -10.24 5.79 16.04
CA GLN A 758 -9.92 4.36 16.16
C GLN A 758 -10.20 3.63 14.84
N ARG A 759 -9.23 2.80 14.43
CA ARG A 759 -9.32 1.94 13.25
C ARG A 759 -10.56 1.04 13.32
N ARG A 760 -11.10 0.64 12.17
CA ARG A 760 -12.32 -0.21 12.07
C ARG A 760 -12.20 -1.50 12.89
N VAL A 761 -11.00 -2.05 12.93
CA VAL A 761 -10.55 -3.01 13.93
C VAL A 761 -9.48 -2.30 14.75
N CYS A 762 -9.71 -2.17 16.05
CA CYS A 762 -8.76 -1.62 17.01
C CYS A 762 -8.53 -2.71 18.07
N ASP A 763 -7.30 -3.18 18.14
CA ASP A 763 -6.77 -4.24 19.00
C ASP A 763 -5.87 -3.70 20.12
N ASN A 764 -5.57 -2.39 20.12
CA ASN A 764 -4.94 -1.72 21.26
C ASN A 764 -5.75 -1.97 22.55
N PRO A 765 -5.09 -2.36 23.66
CA PRO A 765 -5.74 -2.45 24.96
C PRO A 765 -6.24 -1.05 25.41
N ASN A 766 -7.19 -1.02 26.34
CA ASN A 766 -7.66 0.26 26.90
C ASN A 766 -6.60 0.81 27.87
N ASP A 767 -6.31 2.12 27.79
CA ASP A 767 -5.27 2.79 28.57
C ASP A 767 -5.43 2.63 30.10
N ASN A 768 -6.66 2.40 30.56
CA ASN A 768 -7.00 2.19 31.98
C ASN A 768 -6.72 0.76 32.52
N GLU A 769 -6.30 -0.21 31.70
CA GLU A 769 -5.93 -1.57 32.16
C GLU A 769 -4.40 -1.78 32.20
N CYS A 770 -3.64 -0.74 32.54
CA CYS A 770 -2.16 -0.78 32.67
C CYS A 770 -1.67 -1.51 33.95
N PHE A 771 -2.00 -2.79 34.08
CA PHE A 771 -1.37 -3.73 35.01
C PHE A 771 -0.76 -4.89 34.21
N VAL A 772 0.32 -4.60 33.49
CA VAL A 772 1.03 -5.56 32.65
C VAL A 772 1.76 -6.58 33.54
N SER A 773 1.30 -7.83 33.50
CA SER A 773 2.13 -8.97 33.87
C SER A 773 2.92 -9.41 32.65
N SER A 774 4.23 -9.63 32.80
CA SER A 774 5.14 -9.91 31.67
C SER A 774 4.97 -11.29 31.00
N ILE A 775 4.06 -12.12 31.49
CA ILE A 775 3.93 -13.54 31.11
C ILE A 775 2.85 -13.75 30.03
N PHE A 776 1.79 -12.93 30.09
CA PHE A 776 0.71 -12.90 29.11
C PHE A 776 0.45 -11.42 28.79
N PRO A 777 1.08 -10.85 27.76
CA PRO A 777 0.77 -9.48 27.35
C PRO A 777 -0.72 -9.39 26.96
N LEU A 778 -1.42 -8.33 27.41
CA LEU A 778 -2.79 -8.08 26.99
C LEU A 778 -2.82 -7.64 25.51
N GLY A 779 -2.80 -8.61 24.60
CA GLY A 779 -3.11 -8.40 23.19
C GLY A 779 -4.62 -8.38 22.97
N GLY A 780 -5.13 -7.37 22.27
CA GLY A 780 -6.50 -7.34 21.77
C GLY A 780 -7.53 -6.59 22.63
N LYS A 781 -8.71 -6.37 22.03
CA LYS A 781 -9.79 -5.52 22.56
C LYS A 781 -11.16 -6.19 22.45
N VAL A 782 -11.90 -6.20 23.56
CA VAL A 782 -13.28 -6.73 23.64
C VAL A 782 -14.26 -5.84 22.85
N VAL A 783 -15.20 -6.46 22.10
CA VAL A 783 -16.22 -5.73 21.33
C VAL A 783 -17.64 -6.07 21.75
N GLY A 784 -18.18 -5.27 22.69
CA GLY A 784 -19.54 -5.37 23.21
C GLY A 784 -19.57 -5.63 24.71
N GLY A 785 -20.75 -5.96 25.23
CA GLY A 785 -20.91 -6.31 26.65
C GLY A 785 -20.24 -7.64 27.02
N SER A 786 -19.74 -7.70 28.25
CA SER A 786 -19.23 -8.94 28.86
C SER A 786 -20.28 -9.55 29.79
N SER A 787 -20.37 -10.87 29.81
CA SER A 787 -21.20 -11.61 30.78
C SER A 787 -20.30 -12.40 31.72
N MET A 788 -20.58 -12.38 33.03
CA MET A 788 -19.88 -13.23 33.99
C MET A 788 -20.58 -14.59 34.08
N PHE A 789 -19.80 -15.66 34.17
CA PHE A 789 -20.31 -17.02 34.34
C PHE A 789 -19.33 -17.86 35.15
N THR A 790 -19.81 -18.96 35.73
CA THR A 790 -18.96 -19.91 36.47
C THR A 790 -18.56 -21.06 35.55
N LEU A 791 -17.26 -21.36 35.50
CA LEU A 791 -16.68 -22.49 34.77
C LEU A 791 -17.08 -23.82 35.42
N THR A 792 -17.45 -24.80 34.59
CA THR A 792 -17.53 -26.19 35.04
C THR A 792 -16.12 -26.77 35.29
N HIS A 793 -16.00 -27.81 36.12
CA HIS A 793 -14.73 -28.50 36.38
C HIS A 793 -13.98 -28.86 35.08
N MET A 794 -14.69 -29.46 34.12
CA MET A 794 -14.15 -29.84 32.82
C MET A 794 -13.63 -28.62 32.04
N GLN A 795 -14.40 -27.54 31.92
CA GLN A 795 -13.98 -26.33 31.22
C GLN A 795 -12.76 -25.70 31.89
N LYS A 796 -12.75 -25.63 33.22
CA LYS A 796 -11.63 -25.12 34.01
C LYS A 796 -10.37 -25.95 33.75
N LEU A 797 -10.47 -27.27 33.79
CA LEU A 797 -9.34 -28.18 33.54
C LEU A 797 -8.81 -28.06 32.10
N GLN A 798 -9.69 -28.10 31.09
CA GLN A 798 -9.32 -27.94 29.68
C GLN A 798 -8.61 -26.61 29.42
N ALA A 799 -9.25 -25.50 29.84
CA ALA A 799 -8.74 -24.15 29.61
C ALA A 799 -7.42 -23.91 30.37
N HIS A 800 -7.33 -24.35 31.62
CA HIS A 800 -6.12 -24.19 32.42
C HIS A 800 -4.96 -25.05 31.90
N ARG A 801 -5.21 -26.29 31.46
CA ARG A 801 -4.20 -27.16 30.85
C ARG A 801 -3.58 -26.50 29.62
N TYR A 802 -4.40 -25.90 28.75
CA TYR A 802 -3.88 -25.20 27.57
C TYR A 802 -2.91 -24.07 27.95
N VAL A 803 -3.31 -23.23 28.93
CA VAL A 803 -2.48 -22.13 29.45
C VAL A 803 -1.17 -22.65 30.04
N LEU A 804 -1.18 -23.79 30.74
CA LEU A 804 0.04 -24.39 31.28
C LEU A 804 0.98 -24.94 30.20
N LEU A 805 0.45 -25.62 29.18
CA LEU A 805 1.27 -26.25 28.14
C LEU A 805 1.87 -25.24 27.14
N ASN A 806 1.20 -24.09 26.94
CA ASN A 806 1.66 -23.03 26.02
C ASN A 806 2.42 -21.89 26.72
N CYS A 807 2.59 -21.94 28.04
CA CYS A 807 3.34 -20.91 28.77
C CYS A 807 4.85 -21.19 28.75
N ALA A 808 5.64 -20.28 28.15
CA ALA A 808 7.09 -20.42 28.01
C ALA A 808 7.84 -20.70 29.34
N ILE A 809 7.36 -20.15 30.46
CA ILE A 809 7.95 -20.33 31.81
C ILE A 809 7.68 -21.75 32.36
N VAL A 810 6.66 -22.43 31.83
CA VAL A 810 6.26 -23.78 32.25
C VAL A 810 6.96 -24.88 31.42
N THR A 811 7.42 -24.57 30.20
CA THR A 811 8.15 -25.50 29.31
C THR A 811 9.28 -26.30 29.99
N PRO A 812 10.15 -25.72 30.83
CA PRO A 812 11.20 -26.48 31.52
C PRO A 812 10.66 -27.55 32.48
N PHE A 813 9.47 -27.35 33.03
CA PHE A 813 8.79 -28.32 33.90
C PHE A 813 8.15 -29.46 33.10
N VAL A 814 7.66 -29.18 31.89
CA VAL A 814 7.20 -30.21 30.94
C VAL A 814 8.38 -31.12 30.58
N GLU A 815 9.53 -30.54 30.24
CA GLU A 815 10.75 -31.30 29.99
C GLU A 815 11.24 -32.11 31.20
N ASP A 816 11.17 -31.55 32.41
CA ASP A 816 11.57 -32.24 33.66
C ASP A 816 10.71 -33.49 33.93
N LEU A 817 9.39 -33.41 33.69
CA LEU A 817 8.50 -34.57 33.79
C LEU A 817 8.89 -35.68 32.80
N ILE A 818 9.17 -35.30 31.54
CA ILE A 818 9.60 -36.23 30.46
C ILE A 818 10.97 -36.87 30.81
N LYS A 819 11.94 -36.06 31.24
CA LYS A 819 13.31 -36.50 31.58
C LYS A 819 13.33 -37.44 32.78
N ARG A 820 12.58 -37.15 33.85
CA ARG A 820 12.60 -37.97 35.09
C ARG A 820 12.07 -39.39 34.90
N ARG A 821 11.07 -39.60 34.03
CA ARG A 821 10.42 -40.91 33.85
C ARG A 821 10.90 -41.71 32.62
N SER A 822 11.86 -41.19 31.85
CA SER A 822 12.53 -41.91 30.76
C SER A 822 13.64 -42.88 31.22
N ARG A 823 13.83 -43.05 32.53
CA ARG A 823 14.85 -43.95 33.12
C ARG A 823 14.41 -45.43 33.04
N GLY A 824 14.64 -46.06 31.89
CA GLY A 824 14.57 -47.53 31.73
C GLY A 824 13.99 -48.04 30.41
N ARG A 825 13.16 -47.22 29.73
CA ARG A 825 12.61 -47.49 28.39
C ARG A 825 12.36 -46.14 27.71
N ARG A 826 12.59 -46.02 26.40
CA ARG A 826 12.10 -44.88 25.61
C ARG A 826 10.63 -45.13 25.26
N PRO A 827 9.65 -44.42 25.86
CA PRO A 827 8.27 -44.43 25.36
C PRO A 827 8.21 -43.77 23.97
N SER A 828 7.15 -44.09 23.21
CA SER A 828 6.83 -43.41 21.96
C SER A 828 6.35 -41.97 22.19
N THR A 829 6.48 -41.10 21.19
CA THR A 829 6.06 -39.68 21.29
C THR A 829 4.61 -39.54 21.73
N THR A 830 3.71 -40.36 21.16
CA THR A 830 2.29 -40.37 21.48
C THR A 830 1.99 -40.85 22.91
N GLU A 831 2.80 -41.77 23.46
CA GLU A 831 2.73 -42.16 24.87
C GLU A 831 3.24 -41.05 25.81
N ILE A 832 4.23 -40.26 25.37
CA ILE A 832 4.73 -39.11 26.14
C ILE A 832 3.64 -38.02 26.19
N GLU A 833 3.12 -37.62 25.02
CA GLU A 833 2.04 -36.64 24.88
C GLU A 833 0.82 -37.04 25.71
N THR A 834 0.30 -38.26 25.55
CA THR A 834 -0.87 -38.75 26.30
C THR A 834 -0.65 -38.74 27.81
N ARG A 835 0.59 -38.93 28.30
CA ARG A 835 0.93 -38.90 29.73
C ARG A 835 1.07 -37.48 30.26
N VAL A 836 1.79 -36.61 29.56
CA VAL A 836 1.88 -35.18 29.90
C VAL A 836 0.47 -34.59 29.95
N PHE A 837 -0.33 -34.83 28.92
CA PHE A 837 -1.70 -34.36 28.78
C PHE A 837 -2.65 -34.75 29.93
N LYS A 838 -2.43 -35.92 30.55
CA LYS A 838 -3.25 -36.43 31.66
C LYS A 838 -2.69 -36.10 33.05
N GLU A 839 -1.37 -36.19 33.25
CA GLU A 839 -0.76 -36.11 34.58
C GLU A 839 -0.14 -34.74 34.90
N PHE A 840 0.12 -33.88 33.90
CA PHE A 840 0.94 -32.68 34.09
C PHE A 840 0.32 -31.65 35.03
N VAL A 841 -0.98 -31.38 34.95
CA VAL A 841 -1.65 -30.34 35.78
C VAL A 841 -1.50 -30.66 37.27
N ASP A 842 -1.90 -31.87 37.68
CA ASP A 842 -1.79 -32.32 39.07
C ASP A 842 -0.34 -32.46 39.54
N TRP A 843 0.57 -32.87 38.64
CA TRP A 843 2.00 -32.99 38.96
C TRP A 843 2.64 -31.62 39.17
N PHE A 844 2.36 -30.66 38.29
CA PHE A 844 2.87 -29.29 38.35
C PHE A 844 2.39 -28.60 39.63
N GLN A 845 1.10 -28.72 39.96
CA GLN A 845 0.55 -28.22 41.23
C GLN A 845 1.30 -28.82 42.43
N ARG A 846 1.45 -30.15 42.50
CA ARG A 846 2.18 -30.83 43.58
C ARG A 846 3.67 -30.46 43.64
N ARG A 847 4.30 -30.19 42.49
CA ARG A 847 5.72 -29.84 42.39
C ARG A 847 6.00 -28.42 42.89
N ILE A 848 5.15 -27.45 42.55
CA ILE A 848 5.31 -26.05 42.95
C ILE A 848 4.85 -25.80 44.40
N MET A 849 3.78 -26.48 44.84
CA MET A 849 3.20 -26.31 46.19
C MET A 849 3.91 -27.16 47.28
N ASN A 850 5.01 -27.84 46.97
CA ASN A 850 5.81 -28.57 47.97
C ASN A 850 6.48 -27.57 48.94
N PRO A 851 6.28 -27.69 50.28
CA PRO A 851 6.87 -26.81 51.29
C PRO A 851 8.38 -26.58 51.18
N GLU A 852 9.14 -27.54 50.68
CA GLU A 852 10.61 -27.43 50.53
C GLU A 852 11.03 -26.47 49.39
N THR A 853 10.23 -26.39 48.32
CA THR A 853 10.55 -25.60 47.12
C THR A 853 9.71 -24.33 46.97
N ILE A 854 8.60 -24.20 47.71
CA ILE A 854 7.64 -23.10 47.56
C ILE A 854 8.28 -21.71 47.78
N ASN A 855 9.29 -21.59 48.64
CA ASN A 855 9.97 -20.31 48.89
C ASN A 855 10.93 -19.90 47.76
N SER A 856 11.37 -20.84 46.91
CA SER A 856 12.30 -20.59 45.81
C SER A 856 11.63 -20.28 44.46
N MET A 857 10.31 -20.53 44.34
CA MET A 857 9.57 -20.36 43.09
C MET A 857 8.96 -18.95 42.94
N SER A 858 8.92 -18.45 41.70
CA SER A 858 8.34 -17.12 41.40
C SER A 858 6.87 -17.04 41.79
N THR A 859 6.41 -15.82 42.09
CA THR A 859 5.02 -15.54 42.49
C THR A 859 4.03 -15.99 41.42
N ASP A 860 4.38 -15.82 40.16
CA ASP A 860 3.50 -16.14 39.03
C ASP A 860 3.39 -17.65 38.76
N LEU A 861 4.47 -18.41 38.95
CA LEU A 861 4.40 -19.88 38.94
C LEU A 861 3.46 -20.43 40.03
N LYS A 862 3.36 -19.76 41.19
CA LYS A 862 2.42 -20.13 42.25
C LYS A 862 0.97 -19.86 41.85
N PHE A 863 0.69 -18.76 41.14
CA PHE A 863 -0.64 -18.48 40.61
C PHE A 863 -1.02 -19.44 39.47
N LEU A 864 -0.09 -19.77 38.57
CA LEU A 864 -0.29 -20.83 37.57
C LEU A 864 -0.58 -22.18 38.22
N ALA A 865 0.22 -22.60 39.20
CA ALA A 865 0.04 -23.88 39.90
C ALA A 865 -1.23 -23.95 40.78
N ARG A 866 -1.84 -22.81 41.11
CA ARG A 866 -3.13 -22.73 41.83
C ARG A 866 -4.35 -22.85 40.89
N GLY A 867 -4.17 -22.58 39.60
CA GLY A 867 -5.24 -22.50 38.61
C GLY A 867 -6.07 -21.21 38.69
N PRO A 868 -6.96 -20.98 37.70
CA PRO A 868 -7.79 -19.78 37.63
C PRO A 868 -8.94 -19.79 38.65
N LEU A 869 -9.57 -18.63 38.84
CA LEU A 869 -10.86 -18.52 39.53
C LEU A 869 -11.97 -19.26 38.74
N ASP A 870 -12.98 -19.75 39.46
CA ASP A 870 -14.14 -20.40 38.84
C ASP A 870 -15.04 -19.40 38.10
N ASN A 871 -15.04 -18.13 38.50
CA ASN A 871 -15.76 -17.07 37.82
C ASN A 871 -14.92 -16.50 36.67
N ALA A 872 -15.40 -16.70 35.45
CA ALA A 872 -14.83 -16.21 34.21
C ALA A 872 -15.75 -15.17 33.55
N ARG A 873 -15.19 -14.42 32.60
CA ARG A 873 -15.95 -13.54 31.70
C ARG A 873 -16.11 -14.20 30.34
N ARG A 874 -17.26 -14.01 29.71
CA ARG A 874 -17.57 -14.43 28.34
C ARG A 874 -17.81 -13.21 27.45
N PHE A 875 -17.27 -13.25 26.24
CA PHE A 875 -17.46 -12.24 25.20
C PHE A 875 -18.07 -12.86 23.95
N THR A 876 -18.67 -12.03 23.08
CA THR A 876 -19.27 -12.48 21.81
C THR A 876 -18.50 -11.99 20.58
N ALA A 877 -17.56 -11.05 20.76
CA ALA A 877 -16.61 -10.62 19.74
C ALA A 877 -15.36 -10.02 20.38
N TYR A 878 -14.22 -10.19 19.70
CA TYR A 878 -12.90 -9.76 20.17
C TYR A 878 -12.04 -9.33 18.97
N ASN A 879 -11.31 -8.23 19.10
CA ASN A 879 -10.36 -7.75 18.10
C ASN A 879 -8.94 -8.16 18.51
N ILE A 880 -8.18 -8.81 17.64
CA ILE A 880 -6.77 -9.15 17.84
C ILE A 880 -6.10 -9.41 16.48
N ASN A 881 -4.79 -9.21 16.36
CA ASN A 881 -4.00 -9.44 15.14
C ASN A 881 -4.54 -8.66 13.91
N GLY A 882 -5.01 -7.42 14.11
CA GLY A 882 -5.67 -6.61 13.07
C GLY A 882 -7.03 -7.13 12.61
N PHE A 883 -7.55 -8.20 13.24
CA PHE A 883 -8.76 -8.92 12.86
C PHE A 883 -9.85 -8.84 13.92
N LYS A 884 -11.12 -8.94 13.49
CA LYS A 884 -12.29 -8.97 14.36
C LYS A 884 -12.93 -10.34 14.34
N PHE A 885 -12.79 -11.08 15.42
CA PHE A 885 -13.40 -12.39 15.61
C PHE A 885 -14.79 -12.27 16.24
N ARG A 886 -15.72 -13.13 15.83
CA ARG A 886 -17.09 -13.23 16.39
C ARG A 886 -17.43 -14.70 16.67
N THR A 887 -18.15 -14.95 17.76
CA THR A 887 -18.69 -16.29 18.03
C THR A 887 -19.69 -16.70 16.95
N LEU A 888 -19.80 -17.98 16.63
CA LEU A 888 -20.77 -18.53 15.68
C LEU A 888 -22.19 -18.00 15.92
N THR A 889 -22.61 -17.95 17.18
CA THR A 889 -23.92 -17.42 17.62
C THR A 889 -24.16 -15.93 17.32
N ARG A 890 -23.09 -15.15 17.12
CA ARG A 890 -23.15 -13.74 16.74
C ARG A 890 -22.92 -13.52 15.24
N ASP A 891 -22.26 -14.46 14.57
CA ASP A 891 -22.12 -14.52 13.11
C ASP A 891 -23.44 -14.95 12.44
N GLU A 892 -24.25 -15.76 13.12
CA GLU A 892 -25.51 -16.31 12.61
C GLU A 892 -26.50 -15.22 12.17
N GLY A 893 -27.03 -15.35 10.95
CA GLY A 893 -27.93 -14.37 10.33
C GLY A 893 -27.26 -13.11 9.75
N LEU A 894 -25.96 -12.89 9.99
CA LEU A 894 -25.23 -11.77 9.38
C LEU A 894 -24.85 -12.05 7.91
N ARG A 895 -24.47 -10.99 7.20
CA ARG A 895 -23.99 -11.05 5.80
C ARG A 895 -22.46 -11.05 5.68
N THR A 896 -21.76 -11.37 6.77
CA THR A 896 -20.29 -11.49 6.82
C THR A 896 -19.90 -12.64 7.74
N GLN A 897 -18.75 -13.26 7.48
CA GLN A 897 -18.22 -14.40 8.24
C GLN A 897 -16.93 -13.99 8.97
N ASN A 898 -16.96 -13.98 10.29
CA ASN A 898 -15.86 -13.55 11.17
C ASN A 898 -15.58 -14.59 12.28
N SER A 899 -16.08 -15.81 12.11
CA SER A 899 -15.97 -16.93 13.05
C SER A 899 -14.95 -18.00 12.65
N GLY A 900 -14.30 -17.90 11.48
CA GLY A 900 -13.26 -18.85 11.07
C GLY A 900 -11.92 -18.59 11.73
N VAL A 901 -11.28 -19.66 12.23
CA VAL A 901 -10.02 -19.64 12.98
C VAL A 901 -9.06 -20.67 12.41
N PHE A 902 -7.80 -20.28 12.30
CA PHE A 902 -6.68 -21.12 11.88
C PHE A 902 -5.54 -21.05 12.90
N LEU A 903 -4.81 -22.15 13.04
CA LEU A 903 -3.64 -22.30 13.91
C LEU A 903 -2.60 -23.19 13.21
N THR A 904 -1.33 -22.80 13.30
CA THR A 904 -0.16 -23.61 12.93
C THR A 904 0.56 -24.07 14.19
N SER A 905 0.99 -25.34 14.22
CA SER A 905 1.73 -25.90 15.36
C SER A 905 2.95 -26.69 14.87
N ASN A 906 4.13 -26.19 15.18
CA ASN A 906 5.41 -26.74 14.75
C ASN A 906 5.73 -28.01 15.57
N THR A 907 5.22 -29.16 15.13
CA THR A 907 5.35 -30.43 15.85
C THR A 907 6.47 -31.27 15.25
N ALA A 908 7.34 -31.82 16.11
CA ALA A 908 8.44 -32.69 15.68
C ALA A 908 7.92 -34.10 15.34
N CYS A 909 7.68 -34.37 14.05
CA CYS A 909 7.21 -35.67 13.58
C CYS A 909 8.34 -36.55 13.01
N VAL A 910 8.10 -37.87 12.97
CA VAL A 910 8.99 -38.84 12.33
C VAL A 910 8.30 -39.36 11.08
N SER A 911 8.90 -39.17 9.91
CA SER A 911 8.19 -39.29 8.62
C SER A 911 7.87 -40.73 8.17
N SER A 912 8.51 -41.76 8.75
CA SER A 912 8.11 -43.17 8.53
C SER A 912 8.57 -44.07 9.68
N THR A 913 8.05 -45.30 9.75
CA THR A 913 8.54 -46.33 10.68
C THR A 913 9.92 -46.89 10.30
N VAL A 914 10.44 -46.52 9.13
CA VAL A 914 11.72 -46.99 8.57
C VAL A 914 12.82 -45.92 8.74
N ASP A 915 12.48 -44.64 8.55
CA ASP A 915 13.41 -43.51 8.58
C ASP A 915 13.30 -42.71 9.89
N ARG A 916 14.29 -42.89 10.76
CA ARG A 916 14.36 -42.22 12.09
C ARG A 916 14.85 -40.77 12.05
N ASN A 917 14.69 -40.07 10.93
CA ASN A 917 14.99 -38.65 10.86
C ASN A 917 13.78 -37.85 11.34
N LEU A 918 13.96 -37.08 12.43
CA LEU A 918 13.01 -36.04 12.82
C LEU A 918 12.95 -35.00 11.69
N ARG A 919 11.74 -34.69 11.24
CA ARG A 919 11.46 -33.45 10.51
C ARG A 919 10.43 -32.67 11.31
N GLN A 920 10.72 -31.39 11.59
CA GLN A 920 9.67 -30.46 11.98
C GLN A 920 8.66 -30.41 10.83
N ALA A 921 7.39 -30.56 11.16
CA ALA A 921 6.29 -30.39 10.24
C ALA A 921 5.20 -29.56 10.92
N ASP A 922 4.76 -28.51 10.25
CA ASP A 922 3.80 -27.59 10.80
C ASP A 922 2.39 -28.14 10.60
N LEU A 923 1.79 -28.60 11.69
CA LEU A 923 0.43 -29.12 11.68
C LEU A 923 -0.54 -27.94 11.59
N SER A 924 -1.23 -27.87 10.46
CA SER A 924 -2.31 -26.93 10.20
C SER A 924 -3.61 -27.40 10.86
N TYR A 925 -4.27 -26.53 11.61
CA TYR A 925 -5.58 -26.75 12.23
C TYR A 925 -6.59 -25.72 11.75
N TYR A 926 -7.76 -26.20 11.30
CA TYR A 926 -8.86 -25.37 10.82
C TYR A 926 -10.08 -25.52 11.72
N GLY A 927 -10.67 -24.40 12.14
CA GLY A 927 -11.80 -24.42 13.06
C GLY A 927 -12.78 -23.24 12.94
N LYS A 928 -13.85 -23.33 13.72
CA LYS A 928 -14.88 -22.28 13.88
C LYS A 928 -15.04 -21.89 15.35
N LEU A 929 -15.08 -20.58 15.64
CA LEU A 929 -15.12 -19.99 16.97
C LEU A 929 -16.50 -20.14 17.63
N GLU A 930 -16.58 -21.00 18.65
CA GLU A 930 -17.80 -21.25 19.40
C GLU A 930 -18.00 -20.26 20.56
N ASP A 931 -16.97 -20.00 21.36
CA ASP A 931 -17.05 -19.19 22.59
C ASP A 931 -15.74 -18.41 22.82
N ILE A 932 -15.80 -17.28 23.54
CA ILE A 932 -14.62 -16.48 23.92
C ILE A 932 -14.68 -16.25 25.42
N ILE A 933 -13.63 -16.70 26.14
CA ILE A 933 -13.59 -16.63 27.61
C ILE A 933 -12.33 -15.90 28.11
N GLU A 934 -12.46 -15.14 29.20
CA GLU A 934 -11.36 -14.53 29.94
C GLU A 934 -11.23 -15.23 31.29
N LEU A 935 -10.10 -15.91 31.50
CA LEU A 935 -9.70 -16.51 32.77
C LEU A 935 -9.05 -15.44 33.67
N ASN A 936 -9.39 -15.46 34.95
CA ASN A 936 -8.83 -14.55 35.95
C ASN A 936 -8.00 -15.32 36.98
N TYR A 937 -6.69 -15.06 37.03
CA TYR A 937 -5.78 -15.63 38.03
C TYR A 937 -5.66 -14.69 39.23
N TYR A 938 -6.75 -14.58 40.01
CA TYR A 938 -6.81 -13.80 41.25
C TYR A 938 -6.39 -12.32 41.10
N GLY A 939 -6.61 -11.72 39.92
CA GLY A 939 -6.23 -10.34 39.60
C GLY A 939 -4.75 -10.14 39.21
N ARG A 940 -3.92 -11.19 39.25
CA ARG A 940 -2.48 -11.08 38.93
C ARG A 940 -2.20 -11.06 37.43
N PHE A 941 -2.93 -11.85 36.65
CA PHE A 941 -3.00 -11.77 35.19
C PHE A 941 -4.34 -12.33 34.69
N LYS A 942 -4.70 -11.94 33.47
CA LYS A 942 -5.88 -12.42 32.73
C LYS A 942 -5.40 -13.13 31.48
N VAL A 943 -6.11 -14.17 31.03
CA VAL A 943 -5.82 -14.86 29.77
C VAL A 943 -7.11 -15.01 28.97
N VAL A 944 -7.11 -14.55 27.71
CA VAL A 944 -8.26 -14.66 26.80
C VAL A 944 -8.07 -15.88 25.91
N LEU A 945 -9.03 -16.80 25.97
CA LEU A 945 -9.02 -18.05 25.22
C LEU A 945 -10.21 -18.11 24.25
N PHE A 946 -9.94 -18.59 23.05
CA PHE A 946 -10.93 -18.88 22.03
C PHE A 946 -11.28 -20.38 22.09
N LYS A 947 -12.58 -20.69 22.23
CA LYS A 947 -13.08 -22.07 22.16
C LYS A 947 -13.49 -22.37 20.72
N CYS A 948 -12.84 -23.31 20.07
CA CYS A 948 -13.01 -23.63 18.66
C CYS A 948 -13.52 -25.07 18.43
N LYS A 949 -14.30 -25.23 17.35
CA LYS A 949 -14.64 -26.54 16.75
C LYS A 949 -13.62 -26.87 15.68
N TRP A 950 -12.65 -27.72 16.02
CA TRP A 950 -11.56 -28.14 15.13
C TRP A 950 -11.95 -29.31 14.23
N VAL A 951 -11.65 -29.19 12.94
CA VAL A 951 -11.80 -30.25 11.92
C VAL A 951 -10.67 -31.28 12.04
N ASP A 952 -10.98 -32.56 11.83
CA ASP A 952 -10.00 -33.65 11.81
C ASP A 952 -9.05 -33.52 10.60
N THR A 953 -7.91 -32.87 10.82
CA THR A 953 -6.85 -32.71 9.82
C THR A 953 -5.94 -33.93 9.70
N THR A 954 -6.09 -34.94 10.57
CA THR A 954 -5.28 -36.17 10.54
C THR A 954 -5.78 -37.21 9.55
N ARG A 955 -7.00 -37.05 9.01
CA ARG A 955 -7.66 -38.00 8.12
C ARG A 955 -8.22 -37.32 6.88
N GLU A 956 -8.07 -37.97 5.73
CA GLU A 956 -8.63 -37.57 4.43
C GLU A 956 -10.15 -37.32 4.42
N ARG A 957 -10.87 -37.81 5.44
CA ARG A 957 -12.32 -37.62 5.61
C ARG A 957 -12.69 -36.27 6.24
N GLY A 958 -11.77 -35.62 6.96
CA GLY A 958 -11.97 -34.30 7.58
C GLY A 958 -11.22 -33.19 6.83
N TYR A 959 -10.02 -33.48 6.32
CA TYR A 959 -9.21 -32.55 5.52
C TYR A 959 -8.70 -33.23 4.26
N LYS A 960 -8.71 -32.50 3.13
CA LYS A 960 -8.03 -32.91 1.90
C LYS A 960 -7.56 -31.67 1.12
N LYS A 961 -6.46 -31.80 0.38
CA LYS A 961 -6.19 -30.90 -0.74
C LYS A 961 -6.94 -31.44 -1.97
N ASP A 962 -7.61 -30.57 -2.72
CA ASP A 962 -8.21 -30.96 -4.00
C ASP A 962 -7.16 -30.98 -5.13
N GLN A 963 -7.58 -31.38 -6.34
CA GLN A 963 -6.71 -31.46 -7.52
C GLN A 963 -6.09 -30.10 -7.96
N TRP A 964 -6.52 -29.00 -7.34
CA TRP A 964 -6.03 -27.64 -7.57
C TRP A 964 -5.27 -27.07 -6.35
N ASN A 965 -4.93 -27.93 -5.39
CA ASN A 965 -4.28 -27.61 -4.11
C ASN A 965 -5.11 -26.74 -3.13
N PHE A 966 -6.43 -26.61 -3.30
CA PHE A 966 -7.26 -25.92 -2.30
C PHE A 966 -7.43 -26.75 -1.02
N ASN A 967 -7.24 -26.11 0.14
CA ASN A 967 -7.49 -26.67 1.45
C ASN A 967 -8.99 -26.88 1.70
N CYS A 968 -9.49 -28.09 1.49
CA CYS A 968 -10.87 -28.47 1.72
C CYS A 968 -11.04 -29.10 3.11
N VAL A 969 -12.01 -28.61 3.87
CA VAL A 969 -12.31 -29.03 5.25
C VAL A 969 -13.77 -29.48 5.37
N ASN A 970 -14.05 -30.45 6.24
CA ASN A 970 -15.38 -30.97 6.51
C ASN A 970 -15.74 -30.85 7.99
N PHE A 971 -16.73 -30.01 8.31
CA PHE A 971 -17.14 -29.71 9.70
C PHE A 971 -18.00 -30.78 10.36
N ASP A 972 -18.47 -31.79 9.62
CA ASP A 972 -19.13 -32.98 10.19
C ASP A 972 -18.12 -33.96 10.82
N ARG A 973 -16.82 -33.75 10.54
CA ARG A 973 -15.69 -34.57 11.03
C ARG A 973 -14.78 -33.73 11.92
N LEU A 974 -15.25 -33.46 13.13
CA LEU A 974 -14.46 -32.75 14.15
C LEU A 974 -13.45 -33.69 14.83
N ILE A 975 -12.27 -33.17 15.22
CA ILE A 975 -11.31 -33.87 16.09
C ILE A 975 -12.01 -34.30 17.38
N HIS A 976 -12.77 -33.37 17.97
CA HIS A 976 -13.56 -33.61 19.16
C HIS A 976 -14.66 -32.56 19.36
N ILE A 977 -15.68 -32.93 20.14
CA ILE A 977 -16.85 -32.09 20.44
C ILE A 977 -16.61 -31.18 21.68
N GLY A 978 -15.47 -31.30 22.37
CA GLY A 978 -15.18 -30.56 23.60
C GLY A 978 -15.87 -31.09 24.88
N ASN A 979 -16.73 -32.10 24.76
CA ASN A 979 -17.54 -32.67 25.87
C ASN A 979 -16.82 -33.72 26.76
N ARG A 980 -15.48 -33.79 26.74
CA ARG A 980 -14.69 -34.69 27.58
C ARG A 980 -13.44 -33.98 28.07
N GLU A 981 -12.95 -34.32 29.25
CA GLU A 981 -11.72 -33.73 29.82
C GLU A 981 -10.47 -33.98 28.95
N GLU A 982 -10.49 -35.03 28.11
CA GLU A 982 -9.44 -35.36 27.14
C GLU A 982 -9.47 -34.55 25.83
N HIS A 983 -10.33 -33.53 25.71
CA HIS A 983 -10.41 -32.67 24.52
C HIS A 983 -9.64 -31.34 24.70
N GLU A 984 -9.12 -30.76 23.61
CA GLU A 984 -8.45 -29.45 23.57
C GLU A 984 -9.20 -28.46 22.67
N PRO A 985 -10.38 -27.96 23.10
CA PRO A 985 -11.14 -27.01 22.31
C PRO A 985 -10.62 -25.57 22.42
N TYR A 986 -9.65 -25.27 23.28
CA TYR A 986 -9.19 -23.91 23.56
C TYR A 986 -7.88 -23.59 22.86
N ILE A 987 -7.72 -22.34 22.41
CA ILE A 987 -6.44 -21.72 22.03
C ILE A 987 -6.31 -20.34 22.68
N GLU A 988 -5.11 -19.77 22.74
CA GLU A 988 -4.92 -18.37 23.11
C GLU A 988 -5.39 -17.45 21.98
N ALA A 989 -6.02 -16.33 22.31
CA ALA A 989 -6.52 -15.38 21.30
C ALA A 989 -5.39 -14.82 20.41
N SER A 990 -4.17 -14.66 20.96
CA SER A 990 -2.97 -14.19 20.26
C SER A 990 -2.51 -15.12 19.14
N GLN A 991 -2.68 -16.44 19.33
CA GLN A 991 -2.32 -17.48 18.37
C GLN A 991 -3.34 -17.64 17.23
N ALA A 992 -4.49 -16.94 17.29
CA ALA A 992 -5.57 -17.09 16.33
C ALA A 992 -5.32 -16.30 15.04
N GLN A 993 -5.26 -17.00 13.91
CA GLN A 993 -5.29 -16.39 12.57
C GLN A 993 -6.72 -16.49 11.98
N MET A 994 -7.12 -15.52 11.14
CA MET A 994 -8.46 -15.52 10.53
C MET A 994 -8.46 -16.22 9.18
N VAL A 995 -9.42 -17.13 9.02
CA VAL A 995 -9.82 -17.72 7.73
C VAL A 995 -11.30 -17.50 7.49
N TYR A 996 -11.74 -17.54 6.24
CA TYR A 996 -13.16 -17.70 5.91
C TYR A 996 -13.37 -18.95 5.06
N TYR A 997 -14.56 -19.53 5.18
CA TYR A 997 -14.94 -20.78 4.56
C TYR A 997 -15.95 -20.53 3.43
N VAL A 998 -15.64 -21.06 2.24
CA VAL A 998 -16.53 -21.07 1.07
C VAL A 998 -17.06 -22.48 0.86
N ASP A 999 -18.37 -22.66 1.04
CA ASP A 999 -19.00 -23.98 0.92
C ASP A 999 -18.98 -24.51 -0.53
N ASP A 1000 -18.64 -25.78 -0.70
CA ASP A 1000 -18.68 -26.46 -1.99
C ASP A 1000 -20.12 -26.84 -2.33
N VAL A 1001 -20.66 -26.18 -3.35
CA VAL A 1001 -22.05 -26.38 -3.80
C VAL A 1001 -22.22 -27.69 -4.59
N VAL A 1002 -21.12 -28.38 -4.95
CA VAL A 1002 -21.12 -29.72 -5.57
C VAL A 1002 -20.91 -30.81 -4.53
N ASN A 1003 -19.97 -30.61 -3.60
CA ASN A 1003 -19.65 -31.57 -2.55
C ASN A 1003 -20.23 -31.12 -1.20
N GLU A 1004 -21.51 -31.39 -0.97
CA GLU A 1004 -22.19 -31.01 0.28
C GLU A 1004 -21.42 -31.51 1.53
N GLY A 1005 -21.32 -30.65 2.54
CA GLY A 1005 -20.54 -30.87 3.77
C GLY A 1005 -19.06 -30.47 3.70
N TRP A 1006 -18.53 -30.13 2.52
CA TRP A 1006 -17.16 -29.60 2.36
C TRP A 1006 -17.15 -28.09 2.17
N SER A 1007 -16.19 -27.41 2.79
CA SER A 1007 -15.90 -25.99 2.58
C SER A 1007 -14.41 -25.80 2.26
N VAL A 1008 -14.06 -24.80 1.43
CA VAL A 1008 -12.67 -24.40 1.21
C VAL A 1008 -12.27 -23.34 2.22
N ALA A 1009 -11.14 -23.53 2.90
CA ALA A 1009 -10.54 -22.52 3.76
C ALA A 1009 -9.74 -21.51 2.93
N VAL A 1010 -10.05 -20.22 3.08
CA VAL A 1010 -9.36 -19.12 2.40
C VAL A 1010 -8.71 -18.23 3.46
N HIS A 1011 -7.40 -18.05 3.33
CA HIS A 1011 -6.55 -17.25 4.21
C HIS A 1011 -6.65 -15.75 3.92
N LEU A 1012 -6.24 -14.91 4.86
CA LEU A 1012 -6.41 -13.46 4.83
C LEU A 1012 -5.18 -12.77 5.43
N LYS A 1013 -4.60 -11.78 4.74
CA LYS A 1013 -3.69 -10.80 5.37
C LYS A 1013 -4.50 -9.60 5.90
N PRO A 1014 -4.17 -9.01 7.06
CA PRO A 1014 -4.86 -7.81 7.55
C PRO A 1014 -4.71 -6.65 6.56
N ARG A 1015 -5.81 -5.90 6.36
CA ARG A 1015 -5.86 -4.82 5.36
C ARG A 1015 -4.85 -3.71 5.64
N ASP A 1016 -4.69 -3.35 6.92
CA ASP A 1016 -3.90 -2.21 7.38
C ASP A 1016 -2.49 -2.59 7.88
N LEU A 1017 -2.08 -3.85 7.72
CA LEU A 1017 -0.71 -4.30 8.00
C LEU A 1017 0.20 -3.98 6.80
N TYR A 1018 1.36 -3.39 7.06
CA TYR A 1018 2.41 -3.13 6.07
C TYR A 1018 3.68 -3.79 6.59
N GLU A 1019 4.24 -4.73 5.83
CA GLU A 1019 5.54 -5.32 6.14
C GLU A 1019 6.61 -4.25 5.93
N ILE A 1020 7.24 -3.84 7.02
CA ILE A 1020 8.38 -2.93 7.06
C ILE A 1020 9.46 -3.78 7.75
N GLY A 1021 10.62 -3.98 7.12
CA GLY A 1021 11.57 -5.05 7.44
C GLY A 1021 12.36 -4.92 8.74
N GLU A 1022 11.73 -4.47 9.83
CA GLU A 1022 12.30 -4.43 11.17
C GLU A 1022 11.39 -5.21 12.15
N GLU A 1023 12.05 -6.04 12.97
CA GLU A 1023 11.50 -7.06 13.89
C GLU A 1023 10.91 -8.33 13.25
N VAL A 1024 11.42 -9.47 13.73
CA VAL A 1024 10.98 -10.82 13.34
C VAL A 1024 9.61 -11.08 13.96
N GLN A 1025 8.56 -10.94 13.15
CA GLN A 1025 7.24 -11.49 13.46
C GLN A 1025 7.11 -12.88 12.83
N GLU A 1026 6.46 -13.78 13.54
CA GLU A 1026 6.25 -15.18 13.15
C GLU A 1026 5.69 -15.30 11.72
N GLU A 1027 6.06 -16.37 11.02
CA GLU A 1027 5.67 -16.65 9.63
C GLU A 1027 4.14 -16.59 9.45
N LEU A 1028 3.64 -15.39 9.15
CA LEU A 1028 2.28 -15.15 8.71
C LEU A 1028 2.12 -15.82 7.37
N TYR A 1029 1.57 -17.04 7.40
CA TYR A 1029 1.29 -17.85 6.22
C TYR A 1029 0.78 -16.95 5.10
N GLU A 1030 1.60 -16.81 4.07
CA GLU A 1030 1.25 -15.98 2.95
C GLU A 1030 -0.06 -16.49 2.36
N ASN A 1031 -0.80 -15.58 1.74
CA ASN A 1031 -1.74 -16.01 0.72
C ASN A 1031 -0.90 -16.42 -0.50
N GLU A 1032 -0.14 -17.50 -0.40
CA GLU A 1032 0.74 -17.95 -1.47
C GLU A 1032 -0.07 -18.06 -2.75
N PRO A 1033 0.50 -17.68 -3.91
CA PRO A 1033 -0.13 -17.94 -5.18
C PRO A 1033 -0.49 -19.43 -5.29
N TYR A 1034 -1.51 -19.74 -6.08
CA TYR A 1034 -1.85 -21.15 -6.32
C TYR A 1034 -0.61 -21.84 -6.89
N GLN A 1035 -0.20 -22.92 -6.22
CA GLN A 1035 1.00 -23.67 -6.58
C GLN A 1035 1.00 -24.00 -8.07
N ASP A 1036 2.17 -23.83 -8.68
CA ASP A 1036 2.44 -23.97 -10.11
C ASP A 1036 1.78 -25.23 -10.65
N GLN A 1037 0.78 -25.03 -11.50
CA GLN A 1037 0.16 -26.15 -12.17
C GLN A 1037 1.07 -26.57 -13.31
N GLU A 1038 1.53 -27.82 -13.28
CA GLU A 1038 2.20 -28.44 -14.43
C GLU A 1038 1.20 -28.61 -15.58
N LEU A 1039 0.93 -27.51 -16.31
CA LEU A 1039 -0.09 -27.45 -17.36
C LEU A 1039 0.13 -28.56 -18.40
N GLU A 1040 1.38 -28.89 -18.73
CA GLU A 1040 1.73 -29.98 -19.67
C GLU A 1040 1.07 -31.33 -19.32
N LYS A 1041 0.90 -31.66 -18.03
CA LYS A 1041 0.22 -32.89 -17.60
C LYS A 1041 -1.24 -32.96 -18.07
N PHE A 1042 -1.93 -31.82 -18.18
CA PHE A 1042 -3.33 -31.73 -18.60
C PHE A 1042 -3.53 -31.67 -20.13
N TYR A 1043 -2.45 -31.52 -20.91
CA TYR A 1043 -2.47 -31.46 -22.38
C TYR A 1043 -1.84 -32.70 -23.05
N SER A 1044 -1.58 -33.76 -22.28
CA SER A 1044 -0.79 -34.94 -22.67
C SER A 1044 -1.57 -36.10 -23.32
N ASN A 1045 -2.92 -36.06 -23.31
CA ASN A 1045 -3.74 -37.06 -24.00
C ASN A 1045 -3.86 -36.76 -25.51
N ASP A 1046 -2.85 -37.15 -26.28
CA ASP A 1046 -2.86 -37.04 -27.75
C ASP A 1046 -3.88 -38.02 -28.43
N ASN A 1047 -4.50 -38.95 -27.68
CA ASN A 1047 -5.36 -40.00 -28.25
C ASN A 1047 -6.89 -39.75 -28.18
N GLU A 1048 -7.43 -38.99 -27.22
CA GLU A 1048 -8.91 -38.89 -27.08
C GLU A 1048 -9.55 -37.95 -28.10
N TYR A 1049 -8.90 -36.83 -28.45
CA TYR A 1049 -9.43 -35.91 -29.47
C TYR A 1049 -9.32 -36.45 -30.91
N VAL A 1050 -8.39 -37.38 -31.17
CA VAL A 1050 -8.31 -38.06 -32.47
C VAL A 1050 -9.42 -39.12 -32.59
N GLN A 1051 -9.68 -39.90 -31.54
CA GLN A 1051 -10.72 -40.94 -31.56
C GLN A 1051 -12.14 -40.38 -31.70
N LEU A 1052 -12.46 -39.25 -31.05
CA LEU A 1052 -13.77 -38.60 -31.21
C LEU A 1052 -13.97 -37.96 -32.61
N ALA A 1053 -12.89 -37.68 -33.34
CA ALA A 1053 -12.95 -37.18 -34.71
C ALA A 1053 -13.00 -38.31 -35.77
N THR A 1054 -12.49 -39.50 -35.46
CA THR A 1054 -12.55 -40.66 -36.38
C THR A 1054 -13.84 -41.47 -36.27
N ASN A 1055 -14.44 -41.56 -35.07
CA ASN A 1055 -15.65 -42.37 -34.85
C ASN A 1055 -16.95 -41.84 -35.52
N HIS A 1056 -16.86 -40.75 -36.29
CA HIS A 1056 -17.97 -40.19 -37.08
C HIS A 1056 -17.70 -40.18 -38.60
N LEU A 1057 -16.72 -40.96 -39.08
CA LEU A 1057 -16.42 -41.11 -40.51
C LEU A 1057 -16.71 -42.53 -41.06
N ASP A 1058 -17.10 -43.48 -40.21
CA ASP A 1058 -17.26 -44.91 -40.57
C ASP A 1058 -18.74 -45.41 -40.61
N GLU A 1059 -19.75 -44.54 -40.58
CA GLU A 1059 -21.18 -44.94 -40.72
C GLU A 1059 -21.82 -44.63 -42.10
N ASP A 1060 -21.11 -43.99 -43.04
CA ASP A 1060 -21.63 -43.66 -44.39
C ASP A 1060 -20.93 -44.47 -45.52
N ILE A 1061 -20.68 -45.76 -45.30
CA ILE A 1061 -20.38 -46.73 -46.38
C ILE A 1061 -21.21 -48.02 -46.20
N ASN A 1062 -22.49 -47.95 -46.58
CA ASN A 1062 -23.24 -49.00 -47.31
C ASN A 1062 -24.62 -48.49 -47.76
#